data_AF-A0A8T7B1H1-F1
#
_entry.id   AF-A0A8T7B1H1-F1
#
_cell.length_a   1.000
_cell.length_b   1.000
_cell.length_c   1.000
_cell.angle_alpha   90.00
_cell.angle_beta   90.00
_cell.angle_gamma   90.00
#
_symmetry.space_group_name_H-M   'P 1'
#
loop_
_entity.id
_entity.type
_entity.pdbx_description
1 polymer ?
#
loop_
_entity_poly.entity_id
_entity_poly.type
_entity_poly.pdbx_seq_one_letter_code
_entity_poly.pdbx_strand_id
1 'polypeptide(L)'
;MINTGTGVVLTPPAIRRVATLLLFGAAAWCATDATAQTFPAAFELSTLLPANGGDGSDGTIFAGTAAGNRTGMSVASAGDINGDGVDDIVIGAFQASPNDNLFSGEAYVVFGPLTAPPAEFDLASLATANGGDGSAGFVLKGVAPGDFTGDEVSGGADLNNDGIDDVVIGAGFADVDTASEAGRTYIIYGSNSGFPAEIELSSLLLVNGGDGSLGSVINGIATTDFSGRVAAGGDFNNDNIDDLLIGAGRADPGGRTRAGKVYVLFGKDGGFGAEFGLFNLQLAGGGNGSAGAVIAGIDAFDEAGTAVANAGDVNGDNIDDIIIGAPRSNGAGLQDFTGEAYVYFGRPTWPAEVELINLLPGFGGDGSEGFVAYGEGGGLFTGNTVGAGDINDDGLNDLFIGASIAEKAYVYFGRSNPPPTLGLSGLTAAQGGTGADGFVVSGSAGGDSLGKVVGGIGDINGDGIEDFAVGAFLTDVDGRNNTGATYLLYGKTTAFSAEFNVTSLLPGNGGDGSAGFAVNGIDSFDGSGIDLAGAGDFNGDNKPDFLIGADTADGNGFDASGEVYIVYGRSSGTEPDGDGDGVADALDNCPNTSNSDQANDDGDALGNVCDNCTLVANDDQLDSNNDGYGNICDADINNDGSINFIDLNLMKASFFSSPASPNWDPDLDLDGSNSVNFADLNLMKNAFFGQPGPSGLVP
;
A
#
# COMPACT_ATOMS: atom_id res chain seq x y z
N MET A 1 -4.90 -63.21 40.49
CA MET A 1 -4.83 -64.33 39.53
C MET A 1 -4.88 -63.74 38.14
N ILE A 2 -3.77 -63.90 37.39
CA ILE A 2 -3.67 -63.90 35.91
C ILE A 2 -3.96 -62.51 35.26
N ASN A 3 -3.15 -61.90 34.38
CA ASN A 3 -2.10 -62.36 33.48
C ASN A 3 -1.08 -61.25 33.16
N THR A 4 0.00 -61.69 32.53
CA THR A 4 1.24 -61.05 32.07
C THR A 4 1.12 -59.90 31.06
N GLY A 5 2.10 -59.00 31.07
CA GLY A 5 2.82 -58.59 29.84
C GLY A 5 2.81 -57.09 29.49
N THR A 6 4.01 -56.49 29.58
CA THR A 6 4.60 -55.42 28.73
C THR A 6 3.84 -54.08 28.59
N GLY A 7 4.43 -52.89 28.69
CA GLY A 7 5.82 -52.47 28.70
C GLY A 7 5.88 -50.97 29.08
N VAL A 8 7.08 -50.55 29.46
CA VAL A 8 7.44 -49.32 30.17
C VAL A 8 7.69 -48.16 29.19
N VAL A 9 7.19 -46.96 29.48
CA VAL A 9 8.00 -45.72 29.41
C VAL A 9 7.62 -44.82 30.58
N LEU A 10 8.65 -44.40 31.30
CA LEU A 10 8.64 -43.70 32.58
C LEU A 10 8.53 -42.19 32.37
N THR A 11 7.57 -41.55 33.02
CA THR A 11 7.79 -40.21 33.56
C THR A 11 8.16 -40.36 35.03
N PRO A 12 9.17 -39.63 35.52
CA PRO A 12 9.00 -39.09 36.86
C PRO A 12 9.45 -37.63 37.04
N PRO A 13 8.87 -36.93 38.03
CA PRO A 13 8.92 -35.48 38.16
C PRO A 13 10.04 -34.98 39.08
N ALA A 14 10.30 -33.67 38.92
CA ALA A 14 10.89 -32.66 39.81
C ALA A 14 11.56 -33.09 41.13
N ILE A 15 12.75 -32.52 41.42
CA ILE A 15 13.06 -31.72 42.65
C ILE A 15 14.49 -31.13 42.61
N ARG A 16 14.56 -29.84 43.00
CA ARG A 16 15.66 -28.91 43.35
C ARG A 16 17.03 -29.48 43.84
N ARG A 17 18.14 -28.80 43.48
CA ARG A 17 18.94 -27.86 44.33
C ARG A 17 20.37 -27.54 43.78
N VAL A 18 20.65 -26.23 43.64
CA VAL A 18 21.84 -25.42 44.06
C VAL A 18 23.27 -25.78 43.63
N ALA A 19 23.97 -24.73 43.15
CA ALA A 19 25.42 -24.35 43.22
C ALA A 19 26.00 -24.11 41.81
N THR A 20 26.76 -23.05 41.47
CA THR A 20 27.77 -22.31 42.23
C THR A 20 28.04 -20.96 41.55
N LEU A 21 28.21 -19.90 42.34
CA LEU A 21 28.66 -18.57 41.91
C LEU A 21 30.18 -18.60 41.66
N LEU A 22 30.64 -18.25 40.45
CA LEU A 22 32.04 -17.96 40.15
C LEU A 22 32.12 -16.58 39.49
N LEU A 23 32.61 -15.60 40.26
CA LEU A 23 33.07 -14.30 39.78
C LEU A 23 34.50 -14.45 39.26
N PHE A 24 34.71 -14.15 37.98
CA PHE A 24 35.97 -13.60 37.47
C PHE A 24 35.63 -12.43 36.55
N GLY A 25 36.15 -11.25 36.88
CA GLY A 25 36.07 -10.08 36.01
C GLY A 25 37.19 -10.11 34.98
N ALA A 26 36.84 -9.73 33.74
CA ALA A 26 37.72 -9.14 32.76
C ALA A 26 36.88 -8.24 31.84
N ALA A 27 37.49 -7.14 31.42
CA ALA A 27 36.86 -5.97 30.85
C ALA A 27 36.36 -6.16 29.41
N ALA A 28 35.33 -5.36 29.09
CA ALA A 28 35.02 -4.75 27.80
C ALA A 28 35.19 -5.63 26.55
N TRP A 29 34.05 -6.17 26.11
CA TRP A 29 33.51 -5.84 24.80
C TRP A 29 31.98 -5.91 24.94
N CYS A 30 31.33 -4.76 24.79
CA CYS A 30 29.88 -4.71 24.62
C CYS A 30 29.65 -5.16 23.19
N ALA A 31 29.29 -6.42 22.98
CA ALA A 31 28.41 -6.71 21.86
C ALA A 31 27.11 -6.01 22.24
N THR A 32 26.76 -4.97 21.50
CA THR A 32 25.40 -4.44 21.50
C THR A 32 24.52 -5.62 21.10
N ASP A 33 23.73 -6.12 22.05
CA ASP A 33 22.56 -6.92 21.72
C ASP A 33 21.80 -6.14 20.64
N ALA A 34 21.61 -6.75 19.49
CA ALA A 34 20.69 -6.28 18.48
C ALA A 34 19.32 -6.15 19.15
N THR A 35 18.95 -4.92 19.49
CA THR A 35 17.57 -4.60 19.84
C THR A 35 16.75 -4.84 18.60
N ALA A 36 15.73 -5.69 18.70
CA ALA A 36 14.70 -5.84 17.68
C ALA A 36 14.38 -4.49 17.05
N GLN A 37 14.35 -4.40 15.72
CA GLN A 37 13.95 -3.19 14.98
C GLN A 37 12.44 -3.01 15.08
N THR A 38 11.92 -2.83 16.31
CA THR A 38 10.59 -2.26 16.51
C THR A 38 10.66 -0.79 16.13
N PHE A 39 9.67 -0.27 15.41
CA PHE A 39 9.58 1.17 15.16
C PHE A 39 9.80 1.95 16.46
N PRO A 40 10.61 3.02 16.45
CA PRO A 40 10.75 3.88 17.61
C PRO A 40 9.40 4.49 17.95
N ALA A 41 9.17 4.79 19.23
CA ALA A 41 7.96 5.50 19.66
C ALA A 41 7.70 6.84 18.93
N ALA A 42 8.76 7.44 18.36
CA ALA A 42 8.66 8.55 17.41
C ALA A 42 9.58 8.28 16.21
N PHE A 43 9.01 8.29 15.02
CA PHE A 43 9.70 8.25 13.73
C PHE A 43 9.73 9.67 13.15
N GLU A 44 10.92 10.23 12.94
CA GLU A 44 11.05 11.55 12.36
C GLU A 44 11.22 11.42 10.84
N LEU A 45 10.30 11.97 10.04
CA LEU A 45 10.42 11.92 8.57
C LEU A 45 11.72 12.55 8.07
N SER A 46 12.29 13.48 8.85
CA SER A 46 13.60 14.06 8.54
C SER A 46 14.74 13.04 8.48
N THR A 47 14.59 11.85 9.07
CA THR A 47 15.60 10.77 8.99
C THR A 47 15.69 10.14 7.60
N LEU A 48 14.62 10.23 6.81
CA LEU A 48 14.60 9.77 5.41
C LEU A 48 15.47 10.64 4.50
N LEU A 49 15.77 11.88 4.90
CA LEU A 49 16.59 12.79 4.10
C LEU A 49 18.04 12.27 4.00
N PRO A 50 18.66 12.29 2.80
CA PRO A 50 20.07 11.95 2.63
C PRO A 50 21.01 12.77 3.52
N ALA A 51 20.67 14.04 3.77
CA ALA A 51 21.44 14.92 4.63
C ALA A 51 21.49 14.46 6.10
N ASN A 52 20.53 13.64 6.53
CA ASN A 52 20.40 13.10 7.88
C ASN A 52 20.73 11.61 7.95
N GLY A 53 21.23 11.00 6.87
CA GLY A 53 21.65 9.61 6.82
C GLY A 53 20.65 8.66 6.18
N GLY A 54 19.52 9.14 5.67
CA GLY A 54 18.59 8.33 4.89
C GLY A 54 19.26 7.80 3.62
N ASP A 55 19.17 6.49 3.42
CA ASP A 55 19.72 5.77 2.27
C ASP A 55 18.64 5.07 1.43
N GLY A 56 17.38 5.14 1.87
CA GLY A 56 16.25 4.48 1.24
C GLY A 56 15.80 3.20 1.96
N SER A 57 16.48 2.76 3.03
CA SER A 57 16.10 1.53 3.74
C SER A 57 14.85 1.68 4.64
N ASP A 58 14.60 2.86 5.19
CA ASP A 58 13.45 3.13 6.08
C ASP A 58 12.24 3.75 5.35
N GLY A 59 12.44 4.21 4.10
CA GLY A 59 11.43 4.93 3.34
C GLY A 59 12.02 5.81 2.24
N THR A 60 11.14 6.39 1.42
CA THR A 60 11.47 7.28 0.31
C THR A 60 10.66 8.57 0.38
N ILE A 61 11.30 9.69 0.05
CA ILE A 61 10.65 11.00 -0.10
C ILE A 61 10.38 11.26 -1.58
N PHE A 62 9.13 11.52 -1.95
CA PHE A 62 8.73 11.94 -3.30
C PHE A 62 8.57 13.46 -3.33
N ALA A 63 9.50 14.13 -4.01
CA ALA A 63 9.52 15.59 -4.06
C ALA A 63 8.63 16.13 -5.19
N GLY A 64 7.79 17.12 -4.87
CA GLY A 64 6.92 17.80 -5.83
C GLY A 64 7.70 18.58 -6.90
N THR A 65 7.04 18.79 -8.04
CA THR A 65 7.71 19.22 -9.28
C THR A 65 7.78 20.74 -9.49
N ALA A 66 6.86 21.51 -8.90
CA ALA A 66 6.85 22.98 -9.00
C ALA A 66 6.02 23.64 -7.88
N ALA A 67 6.33 24.91 -7.60
CA ALA A 67 5.68 25.69 -6.54
C ALA A 67 4.15 25.77 -6.72
N GLY A 68 3.41 25.44 -5.66
CA GLY A 68 1.96 25.50 -5.62
C GLY A 68 1.24 24.36 -6.32
N ASN A 69 1.93 23.29 -6.77
CA ASN A 69 1.28 22.13 -7.40
C ASN A 69 0.42 21.30 -6.43
N ARG A 70 0.70 21.40 -5.12
CA ARG A 70 0.00 20.64 -4.05
C ARG A 70 0.11 19.12 -4.22
N THR A 71 1.30 18.65 -4.56
CA THR A 71 1.60 17.22 -4.66
C THR A 71 1.37 16.54 -3.30
N GLY A 72 0.72 15.39 -3.26
CA GLY A 72 0.45 14.68 -2.01
C GLY A 72 -0.79 15.18 -1.27
N MET A 73 -1.68 15.93 -1.94
CA MET A 73 -3.02 16.22 -1.43
C MET A 73 -3.89 14.96 -1.35
N SER A 74 -3.67 14.02 -2.27
CA SER A 74 -4.31 12.70 -2.28
C SER A 74 -3.29 11.65 -2.70
N VAL A 75 -3.26 10.52 -1.99
CA VAL A 75 -2.34 9.40 -2.22
C VAL A 75 -3.07 8.07 -2.09
N ALA A 76 -2.66 7.07 -2.87
CA ALA A 76 -3.16 5.70 -2.74
C ALA A 76 -2.10 4.70 -3.24
N SER A 77 -2.21 3.44 -2.81
CA SER A 77 -1.61 2.34 -3.57
C SER A 77 -2.24 2.30 -4.97
N ALA A 78 -1.42 1.99 -5.96
CA ALA A 78 -1.84 1.65 -7.30
C ALA A 78 -1.96 0.13 -7.50
N GLY A 79 -1.58 -0.67 -6.50
CA GLY A 79 -1.33 -2.10 -6.66
C GLY A 79 -0.24 -2.36 -7.69
N ASP A 80 -0.14 -3.57 -8.22
CA ASP A 80 0.80 -3.91 -9.28
C ASP A 80 0.24 -3.51 -10.66
N ILE A 81 0.19 -2.20 -10.94
CA ILE A 81 -0.35 -1.68 -12.21
C ILE A 81 0.53 -2.04 -13.41
N ASN A 82 1.81 -2.32 -13.16
CA ASN A 82 2.78 -2.63 -14.20
C ASN A 82 2.97 -4.15 -14.42
N GLY A 83 2.48 -4.99 -13.52
CA GLY A 83 2.49 -6.45 -13.62
C GLY A 83 3.84 -7.10 -13.30
N ASP A 84 4.69 -6.46 -12.49
CA ASP A 84 6.01 -6.98 -12.10
C ASP A 84 6.03 -7.68 -10.72
N GLY A 85 4.91 -7.66 -10.01
CA GLY A 85 4.70 -8.30 -8.72
C GLY A 85 5.07 -7.46 -7.51
N VAL A 86 5.36 -6.17 -7.68
CA VAL A 86 5.58 -5.21 -6.59
C VAL A 86 4.49 -4.15 -6.64
N ASP A 87 4.03 -3.69 -5.48
CA ASP A 87 2.97 -2.68 -5.44
C ASP A 87 3.51 -1.32 -5.85
N ASP A 88 2.73 -0.60 -6.66
CA ASP A 88 3.01 0.73 -7.15
C ASP A 88 2.18 1.76 -6.36
N ILE A 89 2.43 3.05 -6.58
CA ILE A 89 1.69 4.13 -5.92
C ILE A 89 1.16 5.17 -6.90
N VAL A 90 0.09 5.85 -6.50
CA VAL A 90 -0.47 7.00 -7.22
C VAL A 90 -0.55 8.23 -6.32
N ILE A 91 -0.11 9.38 -6.85
CA ILE A 91 0.01 10.65 -6.13
C ILE A 91 -0.69 11.76 -6.91
N GLY A 92 -1.64 12.45 -6.28
CA GLY A 92 -2.34 13.61 -6.84
C GLY A 92 -1.58 14.93 -6.66
N ALA A 93 -1.57 15.77 -7.71
CA ALA A 93 -1.07 17.15 -7.71
C ALA A 93 -2.10 18.07 -8.38
N PHE A 94 -3.25 18.22 -7.74
CA PHE A 94 -4.45 18.81 -8.33
C PHE A 94 -4.32 20.28 -8.77
N GLN A 95 -3.35 21.03 -8.24
CA GLN A 95 -3.10 22.42 -8.64
C GLN A 95 -1.99 22.57 -9.70
N ALA A 96 -1.43 21.47 -10.18
CA ALA A 96 -0.51 21.50 -11.30
C ALA A 96 -1.19 22.09 -12.56
N SER A 97 -0.36 22.68 -13.44
CA SER A 97 -0.81 23.34 -14.66
C SER A 97 -0.09 22.79 -15.90
N PRO A 98 -0.27 21.50 -16.22
CA PRO A 98 0.36 20.87 -17.38
C PRO A 98 0.00 21.62 -18.65
N ASN A 99 0.94 21.71 -19.59
CA ASN A 99 0.73 22.34 -20.90
C ASN A 99 0.19 23.78 -20.83
N ASP A 100 0.56 24.53 -19.78
CA ASP A 100 0.05 25.87 -19.46
C ASP A 100 -1.48 25.93 -19.19
N ASN A 101 -2.13 24.78 -18.97
CA ASN A 101 -3.55 24.70 -18.61
C ASN A 101 -3.72 24.91 -17.10
N LEU A 102 -3.95 26.16 -16.72
CA LEU A 102 -4.04 26.60 -15.33
C LEU A 102 -4.97 25.70 -14.49
N PHE A 103 -4.41 25.06 -13.46
CA PHE A 103 -5.12 24.20 -12.52
C PHE A 103 -5.94 23.06 -13.17
N SER A 104 -5.45 22.55 -14.30
CA SER A 104 -6.02 21.32 -14.89
C SER A 104 -5.67 20.07 -14.07
N GLY A 105 -4.60 20.13 -13.28
CA GLY A 105 -4.13 19.09 -12.37
C GLY A 105 -3.25 18.05 -13.05
N GLU A 106 -2.42 17.37 -12.25
CA GLU A 106 -1.62 16.21 -12.63
C GLU A 106 -1.82 15.10 -11.59
N ALA A 107 -1.56 13.87 -11.99
CA ALA A 107 -1.28 12.77 -11.08
C ALA A 107 -0.02 12.03 -11.54
N TYR A 108 0.66 11.38 -10.63
CA TYR A 108 1.87 10.62 -10.89
C TYR A 108 1.63 9.18 -10.46
N VAL A 109 1.96 8.23 -11.32
CA VAL A 109 2.08 6.82 -10.94
C VAL A 109 3.57 6.53 -10.84
N VAL A 110 4.02 5.97 -9.72
CA VAL A 110 5.41 5.61 -9.47
C VAL A 110 5.47 4.12 -9.22
N PHE A 111 6.35 3.43 -9.96
CA PHE A 111 6.47 1.99 -9.80
C PHE A 111 7.33 1.62 -8.58
N GLY A 112 6.91 0.59 -7.86
CA GLY A 112 7.71 -0.04 -6.82
C GLY A 112 9.00 -0.59 -7.42
N PRO A 113 10.19 -0.30 -6.85
CA PRO A 113 11.42 -0.73 -7.48
C PRO A 113 11.75 -2.19 -7.15
N LEU A 114 12.07 -2.99 -8.18
CA LEU A 114 12.65 -4.34 -8.03
C LEU A 114 14.08 -4.35 -7.42
N THR A 115 14.58 -3.19 -7.02
CA THR A 115 15.90 -2.98 -6.42
C THR A 115 15.77 -2.00 -5.26
N ALA A 116 16.79 -1.90 -4.40
CA ALA A 116 16.78 -0.99 -3.27
C ALA A 116 16.27 0.44 -3.64
N PRO A 117 15.17 0.91 -3.03
CA PRO A 117 14.60 2.21 -3.32
C PRO A 117 15.55 3.34 -2.92
N PRO A 118 15.52 4.50 -3.61
CA PRO A 118 16.33 5.65 -3.22
C PRO A 118 15.73 6.35 -1.99
N ALA A 119 16.54 7.02 -1.19
CA ALA A 119 16.06 7.90 -0.12
C ALA A 119 15.14 9.04 -0.62
N GLU A 120 15.38 9.54 -1.85
CA GLU A 120 14.61 10.63 -2.45
C GLU A 120 14.35 10.33 -3.93
N PHE A 121 13.11 10.54 -4.36
CA PHE A 121 12.65 10.38 -5.73
C PHE A 121 12.07 11.70 -6.25
N ASP A 122 12.69 12.30 -7.27
CA ASP A 122 12.18 13.51 -7.92
C ASP A 122 11.10 13.14 -8.94
N LEU A 123 9.83 13.49 -8.65
CA LEU A 123 8.70 13.21 -9.54
C LEU A 123 8.86 13.89 -10.92
N ALA A 124 9.66 14.96 -11.00
CA ALA A 124 9.91 15.60 -12.28
C ALA A 124 10.65 14.66 -13.25
N SER A 125 11.40 13.67 -12.74
CA SER A 125 12.13 12.69 -13.55
C SER A 125 11.22 11.81 -14.42
N LEU A 126 9.96 11.61 -14.03
CA LEU A 126 8.96 10.84 -14.80
C LEU A 126 8.59 11.53 -16.13
N ALA A 127 8.71 12.85 -16.20
CA ALA A 127 8.36 13.59 -17.40
C ALA A 127 9.36 13.33 -18.53
N THR A 128 8.88 13.25 -19.78
CA THR A 128 9.73 13.04 -20.96
C THR A 128 10.77 14.14 -21.12
N ALA A 129 10.44 15.37 -20.71
CA ALA A 129 11.34 16.52 -20.73
C ALA A 129 12.59 16.34 -19.84
N ASN A 130 12.49 15.49 -18.81
CA ASN A 130 13.54 15.23 -17.83
C ASN A 130 14.16 13.82 -17.98
N GLY A 131 13.82 13.10 -19.05
CA GLY A 131 14.41 11.80 -19.36
C GLY A 131 13.53 10.60 -19.02
N GLY A 132 12.33 10.81 -18.48
CA GLY A 132 11.37 9.74 -18.23
C GLY A 132 11.01 9.02 -19.52
N ASP A 133 10.99 7.69 -19.45
CA ASP A 133 10.67 6.78 -20.56
C ASP A 133 9.53 5.82 -20.24
N GLY A 134 8.95 5.91 -19.03
CA GLY A 134 7.87 5.05 -18.56
C GLY A 134 8.32 3.86 -17.70
N SER A 135 9.63 3.66 -17.49
CA SER A 135 10.16 2.51 -16.74
C SER A 135 10.09 2.64 -15.22
N ALA A 136 10.01 3.86 -14.69
CA ALA A 136 9.90 4.14 -13.25
C ALA A 136 8.49 4.64 -12.86
N GLY A 137 7.55 4.58 -13.79
CA GLY A 137 6.24 5.21 -13.69
C GLY A 137 6.01 6.28 -14.76
N PHE A 138 4.91 7.04 -14.62
CA PHE A 138 4.44 7.98 -15.63
C PHE A 138 3.61 9.13 -15.05
N VAL A 139 3.46 10.19 -15.85
CA VAL A 139 2.68 11.39 -15.50
C VAL A 139 1.32 11.37 -16.22
N LEU A 140 0.24 11.57 -15.47
CA LEU A 140 -1.12 11.79 -15.96
C LEU A 140 -1.42 13.29 -16.02
N LYS A 141 -1.68 13.83 -17.22
CA LYS A 141 -1.89 15.26 -17.43
C LYS A 141 -3.36 15.61 -17.60
N GLY A 142 -3.84 16.54 -16.78
CA GLY A 142 -5.20 17.03 -16.76
C GLY A 142 -5.65 17.71 -18.07
N VAL A 143 -6.96 17.72 -18.30
CA VAL A 143 -7.54 18.04 -19.62
C VAL A 143 -7.78 19.53 -19.82
N ALA A 144 -8.61 20.15 -18.97
CA ALA A 144 -9.02 21.54 -19.14
C ALA A 144 -8.71 22.40 -17.89
N PRO A 145 -8.56 23.72 -18.04
CA PRO A 145 -8.26 24.60 -16.92
C PRO A 145 -9.34 24.55 -15.84
N GLY A 146 -8.92 24.34 -14.58
CA GLY A 146 -9.82 24.26 -13.43
C GLY A 146 -10.54 22.93 -13.26
N ASP A 147 -10.17 21.89 -14.01
CA ASP A 147 -10.70 20.53 -13.79
C ASP A 147 -10.20 19.92 -12.47
N PHE A 148 -9.04 20.39 -11.97
CA PHE A 148 -8.37 19.90 -10.75
C PHE A 148 -8.21 18.37 -10.72
N THR A 149 -7.73 17.79 -11.82
CA THR A 149 -7.46 16.36 -11.90
C THR A 149 -6.47 15.92 -10.84
N GLY A 150 -6.70 14.78 -10.18
CA GLY A 150 -5.87 14.30 -9.08
C GLY A 150 -6.22 14.98 -7.75
N ASP A 151 -7.41 15.58 -7.64
CA ASP A 151 -7.96 16.02 -6.34
C ASP A 151 -8.37 14.85 -5.45
N GLU A 152 -8.56 13.68 -6.04
CA GLU A 152 -8.75 12.39 -5.41
C GLU A 152 -8.11 11.30 -6.30
N VAL A 153 -7.40 10.35 -5.71
CA VAL A 153 -6.86 9.18 -6.40
C VAL A 153 -7.18 7.90 -5.63
N SER A 154 -7.31 6.78 -6.35
CA SER A 154 -7.49 5.44 -5.81
C SER A 154 -6.90 4.43 -6.79
N GLY A 155 -6.58 3.22 -6.36
CA GLY A 155 -6.00 2.18 -7.21
C GLY A 155 -5.97 0.83 -6.50
N GLY A 156 -5.14 -0.09 -6.97
CA GLY A 156 -5.01 -1.44 -6.40
C GLY A 156 -6.26 -2.29 -6.63
N ALA A 157 -6.87 -2.14 -7.80
CA ALA A 157 -8.13 -2.77 -8.14
C ALA A 157 -8.18 -3.15 -9.63
N ASP A 158 -8.56 -4.38 -9.96
CA ASP A 158 -8.77 -4.83 -11.34
C ASP A 158 -10.23 -4.63 -11.77
N LEU A 159 -10.52 -3.47 -12.34
CA LEU A 159 -11.87 -3.09 -12.78
C LEU A 159 -12.23 -3.72 -14.14
N ASN A 160 -11.24 -4.26 -14.84
CA ASN A 160 -11.34 -4.69 -16.22
C ASN A 160 -11.22 -6.23 -16.40
N ASN A 161 -10.94 -6.93 -15.31
CA ASN A 161 -10.78 -8.37 -15.17
C ASN A 161 -9.69 -8.95 -16.08
N ASP A 162 -8.53 -8.29 -16.15
CA ASP A 162 -7.35 -8.80 -16.85
C ASP A 162 -6.24 -9.33 -15.92
N GLY A 163 -6.43 -9.21 -14.61
CA GLY A 163 -5.56 -9.66 -13.55
C GLY A 163 -4.41 -8.71 -13.23
N ILE A 164 -4.47 -7.45 -13.67
CA ILE A 164 -3.51 -6.40 -13.33
C ILE A 164 -4.27 -5.24 -12.69
N ASP A 165 -3.69 -4.63 -11.66
CA ASP A 165 -4.34 -3.54 -10.95
C ASP A 165 -4.48 -2.28 -11.82
N ASP A 166 -5.57 -1.55 -11.63
CA ASP A 166 -5.89 -0.31 -12.31
C ASP A 166 -5.78 0.89 -11.35
N VAL A 167 -5.63 2.09 -11.91
CA VAL A 167 -5.70 3.35 -11.14
C VAL A 167 -6.85 4.23 -11.59
N VAL A 168 -7.42 4.95 -10.62
CA VAL A 168 -8.60 5.80 -10.77
C VAL A 168 -8.30 7.21 -10.29
N ILE A 169 -8.57 8.20 -11.15
CA ILE A 169 -8.26 9.60 -10.91
C ILE A 169 -9.53 10.44 -10.96
N GLY A 170 -9.83 11.14 -9.88
CA GLY A 170 -10.88 12.13 -9.78
C GLY A 170 -10.54 13.45 -10.46
N ALA A 171 -11.53 14.05 -11.12
CA ALA A 171 -11.52 15.44 -11.58
C ALA A 171 -12.90 16.05 -11.29
N GLY A 172 -13.17 16.30 -10.00
CA GLY A 172 -14.49 16.69 -9.51
C GLY A 172 -15.05 17.97 -10.13
N PHE A 173 -14.21 18.84 -10.69
CA PHE A 173 -14.61 20.12 -11.25
C PHE A 173 -14.70 20.12 -12.78
N ALA A 174 -14.48 18.98 -13.43
CA ALA A 174 -14.45 18.91 -14.87
C ALA A 174 -15.80 19.23 -15.54
N ASP A 175 -15.75 19.99 -16.63
CA ASP A 175 -16.90 20.31 -17.46
C ASP A 175 -17.24 19.16 -18.42
N VAL A 176 -18.45 18.59 -18.32
CA VAL A 176 -18.92 17.51 -19.20
C VAL A 176 -19.91 18.06 -20.21
N ASP A 177 -19.53 18.11 -21.49
CA ASP A 177 -20.31 18.69 -22.58
C ASP A 177 -20.83 20.11 -22.26
N THR A 178 -22.12 20.24 -21.94
CA THR A 178 -22.76 21.51 -21.56
C THR A 178 -22.98 21.64 -20.06
N ALA A 179 -22.67 20.60 -19.28
CA ALA A 179 -22.81 20.56 -17.83
C ALA A 179 -21.50 21.00 -17.17
N SER A 180 -21.44 22.25 -16.76
CA SER A 180 -20.29 22.81 -16.07
C SER A 180 -20.07 22.15 -14.72
N GLU A 181 -18.83 21.78 -14.40
CA GLU A 181 -18.43 21.13 -13.15
C GLU A 181 -19.33 19.94 -12.81
N ALA A 182 -19.72 19.16 -13.82
CA ALA A 182 -20.43 17.90 -13.58
C ALA A 182 -19.49 16.87 -12.95
N GLY A 183 -18.19 17.00 -13.23
CA GLY A 183 -17.12 16.14 -12.76
C GLY A 183 -16.84 14.98 -13.71
N ARG A 184 -15.59 14.50 -13.68
CA ARG A 184 -15.14 13.30 -14.41
C ARG A 184 -14.32 12.42 -13.48
N THR A 185 -14.27 11.15 -13.85
CA THR A 185 -13.31 10.18 -13.31
C THR A 185 -12.60 9.52 -14.49
N TYR A 186 -11.30 9.33 -14.38
CA TYR A 186 -10.48 8.62 -15.36
C TYR A 186 -10.02 7.30 -14.75
N ILE A 187 -10.12 6.22 -15.50
CA ILE A 187 -9.53 4.92 -15.15
C ILE A 187 -8.38 4.68 -16.12
N ILE A 188 -7.22 4.31 -15.62
CA ILE A 188 -6.07 3.85 -16.42
C ILE A 188 -5.91 2.37 -16.12
N TYR A 189 -5.95 1.56 -17.18
CA TYR A 189 -5.85 0.12 -17.05
C TYR A 189 -4.41 -0.34 -16.88
N GLY A 190 -4.20 -1.31 -16.00
CA GLY A 190 -2.92 -1.96 -15.78
C GLY A 190 -2.34 -2.62 -17.02
N SER A 191 -1.02 -2.70 -17.12
CA SER A 191 -0.37 -3.33 -18.26
C SER A 191 1.08 -3.75 -18.06
N ASN A 192 1.35 -5.02 -18.35
CA ASN A 192 2.71 -5.57 -18.50
C ASN A 192 3.42 -5.20 -19.83
N SER A 193 2.76 -4.42 -20.70
CA SER A 193 3.36 -3.96 -21.96
C SER A 193 4.17 -2.67 -21.78
N GLY A 194 4.20 -2.12 -20.58
CA GLY A 194 4.84 -0.87 -20.22
C GLY A 194 4.00 0.35 -20.60
N PHE A 195 4.28 1.46 -19.91
CA PHE A 195 3.56 2.72 -20.09
C PHE A 195 4.44 3.76 -20.80
N PRO A 196 3.84 4.73 -21.52
CA PRO A 196 4.59 5.92 -21.90
C PRO A 196 4.86 6.78 -20.66
N ALA A 197 5.98 7.51 -20.66
CA ALA A 197 6.34 8.45 -19.60
C ALA A 197 5.26 9.51 -19.27
N GLU A 198 4.43 9.88 -20.25
CA GLU A 198 3.36 10.84 -20.08
C GLU A 198 2.10 10.39 -20.81
N ILE A 199 0.96 10.41 -20.12
CA ILE A 199 -0.37 10.17 -20.68
C ILE A 199 -1.17 11.47 -20.57
N GLU A 200 -1.55 12.01 -21.72
CA GLU A 200 -2.52 13.08 -21.80
C GLU A 200 -3.92 12.48 -21.58
N LEU A 201 -4.59 12.80 -20.48
CA LEU A 201 -5.92 12.22 -20.19
C LEU A 201 -6.95 12.60 -21.25
N SER A 202 -6.70 13.70 -21.97
CA SER A 202 -7.51 14.09 -23.13
C SER A 202 -7.51 13.03 -24.23
N SER A 203 -6.49 12.18 -24.32
CA SER A 203 -6.40 11.09 -25.31
C SER A 203 -7.39 9.95 -25.06
N LEU A 204 -7.89 9.80 -23.83
CA LEU A 204 -8.90 8.79 -23.46
C LEU A 204 -10.30 9.18 -23.97
N LEU A 205 -10.54 10.47 -24.21
CA LEU A 205 -11.82 10.96 -24.69
C LEU A 205 -12.11 10.44 -26.11
N LEU A 206 -13.35 10.02 -26.33
CA LEU A 206 -13.81 9.50 -27.62
C LEU A 206 -13.63 10.52 -28.74
N VAL A 207 -13.82 11.81 -28.44
CA VAL A 207 -13.62 12.92 -29.39
C VAL A 207 -12.19 13.06 -29.87
N ASN A 208 -11.22 12.57 -29.10
CA ASN A 208 -9.79 12.57 -29.41
C ASN A 208 -9.28 11.21 -29.90
N GLY A 209 -10.18 10.24 -30.10
CA GLY A 209 -9.86 8.92 -30.63
C GLY A 209 -9.59 7.85 -29.59
N GLY A 210 -9.89 8.12 -28.31
CA GLY A 210 -9.88 7.10 -27.27
C GLY A 210 -10.78 5.92 -27.65
N ASP A 211 -10.28 4.70 -27.46
CA ASP A 211 -10.96 3.46 -27.83
C ASP A 211 -11.27 2.56 -26.63
N GLY A 212 -10.84 2.94 -25.43
CA GLY A 212 -11.04 2.19 -24.19
C GLY A 212 -9.90 1.22 -23.86
N SER A 213 -8.84 1.13 -24.67
CA SER A 213 -7.77 0.15 -24.45
C SER A 213 -6.77 0.55 -23.36
N LEU A 214 -6.43 1.84 -23.26
CA LEU A 214 -5.57 2.37 -22.20
C LEU A 214 -6.34 2.68 -20.91
N GLY A 215 -7.65 2.90 -21.03
CA GLY A 215 -8.44 3.45 -19.94
C GLY A 215 -9.80 3.95 -20.39
N SER A 216 -10.61 4.33 -19.40
CA SER A 216 -11.99 4.78 -19.57
C SER A 216 -12.23 6.16 -18.95
N VAL A 217 -13.11 6.96 -19.56
CA VAL A 217 -13.59 8.22 -18.96
C VAL A 217 -15.01 8.05 -18.47
N ILE A 218 -15.22 8.26 -17.17
CA ILE A 218 -16.53 8.23 -16.54
C ILE A 218 -17.05 9.66 -16.41
N ASN A 219 -18.14 9.96 -17.09
CA ASN A 219 -18.71 11.30 -17.19
C ASN A 219 -19.83 11.51 -16.15
N GLY A 220 -19.71 12.60 -15.39
CA GLY A 220 -20.75 13.15 -14.53
C GLY A 220 -22.02 13.56 -15.29
N ILE A 221 -23.08 13.90 -14.54
CA ILE A 221 -24.43 14.08 -15.10
C ILE A 221 -24.85 15.54 -15.16
N ALA A 222 -25.05 16.20 -14.01
CA ALA A 222 -25.62 17.53 -13.94
C ALA A 222 -24.60 18.57 -13.50
N THR A 223 -24.88 19.83 -13.86
CA THR A 223 -24.02 20.96 -13.50
C THR A 223 -23.79 21.01 -11.99
N THR A 224 -22.54 21.17 -11.56
CA THR A 224 -22.13 21.32 -10.16
C THR A 224 -22.41 20.11 -9.25
N ASP A 225 -22.64 18.93 -9.82
CA ASP A 225 -22.78 17.68 -9.05
C ASP A 225 -21.46 17.27 -8.38
N PHE A 226 -20.33 17.66 -8.99
CA PHE A 226 -18.97 17.35 -8.57
C PHE A 226 -18.69 15.85 -8.44
N SER A 227 -19.04 15.04 -9.44
CA SER A 227 -18.65 13.62 -9.43
C SER A 227 -17.14 13.48 -9.59
N GLY A 228 -16.49 12.72 -8.71
CA GLY A 228 -15.03 12.54 -8.78
C GLY A 228 -14.35 12.22 -7.46
N ARG A 229 -15.12 12.02 -6.37
CA ARG A 229 -14.60 11.33 -5.17
C ARG A 229 -14.63 9.83 -5.46
N VAL A 230 -13.51 9.14 -5.37
CA VAL A 230 -13.37 7.77 -5.88
C VAL A 230 -12.84 6.83 -4.82
N ALA A 231 -13.29 5.57 -4.86
CA ALA A 231 -12.70 4.47 -4.11
C ALA A 231 -12.90 3.18 -4.92
N ALA A 232 -11.82 2.48 -5.23
CA ALA A 232 -11.79 1.22 -5.97
C ALA A 232 -11.43 0.04 -5.04
N GLY A 233 -11.54 -1.19 -5.56
CA GLY A 233 -10.99 -2.40 -4.91
C GLY A 233 -11.94 -3.15 -3.98
N GLY A 234 -13.26 -3.07 -4.21
CA GLY A 234 -14.22 -3.91 -3.47
C GLY A 234 -15.17 -4.64 -4.41
N ASP A 235 -15.50 -5.88 -4.10
CA ASP A 235 -16.51 -6.66 -4.83
C ASP A 235 -17.87 -6.53 -4.13
N PHE A 236 -18.59 -5.46 -4.45
CA PHE A 236 -19.88 -5.14 -3.84
C PHE A 236 -21.02 -6.01 -4.40
N ASN A 237 -20.76 -6.73 -5.48
CA ASN A 237 -21.75 -7.47 -6.25
C ASN A 237 -21.50 -8.99 -6.30
N ASN A 238 -20.46 -9.47 -5.63
CA ASN A 238 -20.05 -10.86 -5.50
C ASN A 238 -19.85 -11.56 -6.86
N ASP A 239 -19.20 -10.87 -7.80
CA ASP A 239 -18.78 -11.44 -9.08
C ASP A 239 -17.27 -11.69 -9.21
N ASN A 240 -16.50 -11.39 -8.15
CA ASN A 240 -15.04 -11.47 -8.02
C ASN A 240 -14.29 -10.54 -8.98
N ILE A 241 -14.91 -9.41 -9.33
CA ILE A 241 -14.26 -8.33 -10.07
C ILE A 241 -14.37 -7.09 -9.19
N ASP A 242 -13.30 -6.30 -9.13
CA ASP A 242 -13.33 -5.09 -8.32
C ASP A 242 -14.29 -4.06 -8.91
N ASP A 243 -15.02 -3.40 -8.03
CA ASP A 243 -15.98 -2.37 -8.37
C ASP A 243 -15.44 -0.97 -8.01
N LEU A 244 -16.09 0.05 -8.58
CA LEU A 244 -15.74 1.44 -8.37
C LEU A 244 -16.88 2.25 -7.73
N LEU A 245 -16.55 2.96 -6.66
CA LEU A 245 -17.41 3.97 -6.05
C LEU A 245 -17.08 5.36 -6.59
N ILE A 246 -18.11 6.14 -6.94
CA ILE A 246 -17.98 7.54 -7.34
C ILE A 246 -18.95 8.39 -6.55
N GLY A 247 -18.44 9.23 -5.66
CA GLY A 247 -19.17 10.23 -4.92
C GLY A 247 -19.41 11.52 -5.73
N ALA A 248 -20.64 12.03 -5.64
CA ALA A 248 -21.10 13.30 -6.20
C ALA A 248 -21.89 14.05 -5.12
N GLY A 249 -21.16 14.57 -4.13
CA GLY A 249 -21.73 15.16 -2.91
C GLY A 249 -22.69 16.33 -3.14
N ARG A 250 -22.67 16.97 -4.31
CA ARG A 250 -23.58 18.10 -4.61
C ARG A 250 -24.75 17.76 -5.50
N ALA A 251 -24.89 16.49 -5.89
CA ALA A 251 -26.00 16.06 -6.71
C ALA A 251 -27.37 16.24 -6.04
N ASP A 252 -28.40 16.39 -6.87
CA ASP A 252 -29.78 16.68 -6.44
C ASP A 252 -30.73 15.47 -6.63
N PRO A 253 -30.57 14.34 -5.90
CA PRO A 253 -31.45 13.18 -6.06
C PRO A 253 -32.90 13.53 -5.71
N GLY A 254 -33.83 13.16 -6.59
CA GLY A 254 -35.25 13.50 -6.42
C GLY A 254 -35.55 15.00 -6.36
N GLY A 255 -34.61 15.86 -6.80
CA GLY A 255 -34.70 17.32 -6.71
C GLY A 255 -34.38 17.89 -5.32
N ARG A 256 -33.81 17.09 -4.41
CA ARG A 256 -33.33 17.53 -3.10
C ARG A 256 -31.96 18.18 -3.25
N THR A 257 -31.92 19.51 -3.18
CA THR A 257 -30.70 20.29 -3.40
C THR A 257 -29.53 19.80 -2.55
N ARG A 258 -28.43 19.37 -3.18
CA ARG A 258 -27.20 18.90 -2.53
C ARG A 258 -27.42 17.83 -1.46
N ALA A 259 -28.42 16.96 -1.65
CA ALA A 259 -28.53 15.78 -0.82
C ALA A 259 -27.39 14.79 -1.12
N GLY A 260 -26.83 14.85 -2.33
CA GLY A 260 -25.67 14.06 -2.75
C GLY A 260 -26.06 12.69 -3.31
N LYS A 261 -25.19 12.15 -4.17
CA LYS A 261 -25.32 10.79 -4.73
C LYS A 261 -23.99 10.07 -4.63
N VAL A 262 -24.06 8.75 -4.53
CA VAL A 262 -22.95 7.84 -4.81
C VAL A 262 -23.36 6.93 -5.96
N TYR A 263 -22.44 6.67 -6.85
CA TYR A 263 -22.59 5.71 -7.94
C TYR A 263 -21.71 4.52 -7.63
N VAL A 264 -22.28 3.33 -7.68
CA VAL A 264 -21.53 2.07 -7.66
C VAL A 264 -21.47 1.61 -9.10
N LEU A 265 -20.28 1.40 -9.64
CA LEU A 265 -20.05 0.96 -11.01
C LEU A 265 -19.36 -0.39 -10.96
N PHE A 266 -20.03 -1.44 -11.47
CA PHE A 266 -19.48 -2.78 -11.36
C PHE A 266 -18.39 -3.05 -12.38
N GLY A 267 -17.28 -3.62 -11.91
CA GLY A 267 -16.18 -4.09 -12.76
C GLY A 267 -16.68 -5.13 -13.76
N LYS A 268 -15.97 -5.27 -14.88
CA LYS A 268 -16.31 -6.28 -15.90
C LYS A 268 -15.20 -6.50 -16.90
N ASP A 269 -15.24 -7.68 -17.53
CA ASP A 269 -14.39 -8.04 -18.68
C ASP A 269 -14.26 -6.91 -19.71
N GLY A 270 -13.03 -6.44 -19.89
CA GLY A 270 -12.66 -5.42 -20.88
C GLY A 270 -13.11 -3.99 -20.53
N GLY A 271 -13.51 -3.76 -19.28
CA GLY A 271 -13.73 -2.42 -18.74
C GLY A 271 -14.91 -1.66 -19.35
N PHE A 272 -14.88 -0.34 -19.31
CA PHE A 272 -16.05 0.51 -19.58
C PHE A 272 -16.12 1.09 -20.99
N GLY A 273 -15.14 0.75 -21.85
CA GLY A 273 -14.93 1.40 -23.14
C GLY A 273 -14.47 2.86 -22.99
N ALA A 274 -14.20 3.56 -24.09
CA ALA A 274 -13.60 4.91 -24.02
C ALA A 274 -14.35 5.90 -23.10
N GLU A 275 -15.69 5.91 -23.15
CA GLU A 275 -16.51 6.77 -22.30
C GLU A 275 -17.76 6.07 -21.76
N PHE A 276 -18.02 6.24 -20.47
CA PHE A 276 -19.22 5.78 -19.80
C PHE A 276 -19.91 6.94 -19.06
N GLY A 277 -21.20 7.16 -19.29
CA GLY A 277 -21.97 8.19 -18.59
C GLY A 277 -22.69 7.63 -17.37
N LEU A 278 -22.53 8.26 -16.21
CA LEU A 278 -23.21 7.86 -14.97
C LEU A 278 -24.75 7.90 -15.07
N PHE A 279 -25.30 8.65 -16.03
CA PHE A 279 -26.73 8.63 -16.36
C PHE A 279 -27.24 7.22 -16.71
N ASN A 280 -26.39 6.35 -17.24
CA ASN A 280 -26.75 4.97 -17.61
C ASN A 280 -27.08 4.08 -16.39
N LEU A 281 -26.66 4.46 -15.19
CA LEU A 281 -26.98 3.74 -13.95
C LEU A 281 -28.37 4.12 -13.40
N GLN A 282 -28.89 5.29 -13.78
CA GLN A 282 -30.20 5.76 -13.32
C GLN A 282 -31.34 5.04 -14.05
N LEU A 283 -32.49 4.88 -13.39
CA LEU A 283 -33.69 4.32 -14.02
C LEU A 283 -34.07 5.07 -15.30
N ALA A 284 -33.90 6.39 -15.31
CA ALA A 284 -34.17 7.25 -16.46
C ALA A 284 -33.22 7.00 -17.65
N GLY A 285 -32.00 6.52 -17.38
CA GLY A 285 -31.03 6.12 -18.40
C GLY A 285 -31.10 4.64 -18.77
N GLY A 286 -32.06 3.88 -18.22
CA GLY A 286 -32.21 2.45 -18.48
C GLY A 286 -31.46 1.55 -17.50
N GLY A 287 -30.90 2.12 -16.42
CA GLY A 287 -30.29 1.37 -15.33
C GLY A 287 -31.27 0.38 -14.72
N ASN A 288 -30.76 -0.81 -14.43
CA ASN A 288 -31.53 -1.95 -13.93
C ASN A 288 -30.81 -2.69 -12.77
N GLY A 289 -29.68 -2.16 -12.31
CA GLY A 289 -28.86 -2.78 -11.28
C GLY A 289 -27.80 -3.77 -11.79
N SER A 290 -27.66 -4.00 -13.10
CA SER A 290 -26.71 -5.00 -13.62
C SER A 290 -25.33 -4.45 -14.00
N ALA A 291 -25.19 -3.13 -14.07
CA ALA A 291 -23.92 -2.47 -14.37
C ALA A 291 -23.45 -1.59 -13.20
N GLY A 292 -24.16 -1.67 -12.08
CA GLY A 292 -24.05 -0.74 -10.97
C GLY A 292 -25.39 -0.19 -10.51
N ALA A 293 -25.32 0.72 -9.55
CA ALA A 293 -26.47 1.33 -8.89
C ALA A 293 -26.21 2.79 -8.52
N VAL A 294 -27.28 3.54 -8.24
CA VAL A 294 -27.22 4.89 -7.69
C VAL A 294 -27.74 4.89 -6.27
N ILE A 295 -26.93 5.38 -5.33
CA ILE A 295 -27.31 5.56 -3.93
C ILE A 295 -27.61 7.04 -3.71
N ALA A 296 -28.84 7.35 -3.28
CA ALA A 296 -29.34 8.69 -3.10
C ALA A 296 -29.29 9.14 -1.63
N GLY A 297 -28.73 10.33 -1.39
CA GLY A 297 -28.76 11.03 -0.11
C GLY A 297 -30.17 11.45 0.33
N ILE A 298 -30.33 11.73 1.62
CA ILE A 298 -31.65 11.83 2.27
C ILE A 298 -32.26 13.23 2.19
N ASP A 299 -31.64 14.22 2.83
CA ASP A 299 -32.17 15.57 2.96
C ASP A 299 -31.32 16.59 2.20
N ALA A 300 -31.95 17.71 1.87
CA ALA A 300 -31.26 18.79 1.17
C ALA A 300 -30.07 19.30 2.01
N PHE A 301 -28.92 19.45 1.34
CA PHE A 301 -27.63 19.87 1.89
C PHE A 301 -26.90 18.85 2.76
N ASP A 302 -27.30 17.58 2.81
CA ASP A 302 -26.56 16.55 3.57
C ASP A 302 -25.19 16.24 2.96
N GLU A 303 -25.06 16.42 1.65
CA GLU A 303 -23.86 16.19 0.85
C GLU A 303 -23.32 14.75 0.92
N ALA A 304 -24.21 13.74 0.90
CA ALA A 304 -23.84 12.33 0.88
C ALA A 304 -22.98 12.00 -0.35
N GLY A 305 -21.88 11.26 -0.15
CA GLY A 305 -20.92 10.99 -1.23
C GLY A 305 -19.89 12.11 -1.42
N THR A 306 -19.74 13.01 -0.44
CA THR A 306 -18.51 13.82 -0.33
C THR A 306 -17.30 12.95 0.05
N ALA A 307 -17.57 11.74 0.54
CA ALA A 307 -16.61 10.71 0.88
C ALA A 307 -17.22 9.33 0.67
N VAL A 308 -16.43 8.43 0.13
CA VAL A 308 -16.78 7.04 -0.12
C VAL A 308 -15.54 6.19 0.13
N ALA A 309 -15.73 4.97 0.63
CA ALA A 309 -14.66 3.98 0.68
C ALA A 309 -15.22 2.56 0.64
N ASN A 310 -14.37 1.62 0.22
CA ASN A 310 -14.57 0.21 0.49
C ASN A 310 -14.49 0.01 2.02
N ALA A 311 -15.54 -0.55 2.62
CA ALA A 311 -15.56 -0.89 4.03
C ALA A 311 -15.05 -2.32 4.30
N GLY A 312 -14.84 -3.13 3.26
CA GLY A 312 -14.67 -4.57 3.35
C GLY A 312 -15.95 -5.25 3.83
N ASP A 313 -15.87 -6.54 4.18
CA ASP A 313 -16.99 -7.30 4.73
C ASP A 313 -17.16 -7.01 6.23
N VAL A 314 -17.93 -5.98 6.57
CA VAL A 314 -18.15 -5.60 7.97
C VAL A 314 -19.25 -6.42 8.64
N ASN A 315 -19.96 -7.24 7.87
CA ASN A 315 -21.15 -7.97 8.29
C ASN A 315 -20.99 -9.51 8.20
N GLY A 316 -19.87 -10.00 7.70
CA GLY A 316 -19.53 -11.42 7.65
C GLY A 316 -20.33 -12.20 6.61
N ASP A 317 -20.79 -11.57 5.53
CA ASP A 317 -21.45 -12.26 4.42
C ASP A 317 -20.54 -12.55 3.22
N ASN A 318 -19.25 -12.20 3.33
CA ASN A 318 -18.17 -12.31 2.34
C ASN A 318 -18.46 -11.50 1.07
N ILE A 319 -19.13 -10.37 1.22
CA ILE A 319 -19.32 -9.38 0.16
C ILE A 319 -18.85 -8.06 0.73
N ASP A 320 -18.10 -7.30 -0.05
CA ASP A 320 -17.62 -6.02 0.42
C ASP A 320 -18.78 -5.05 0.62
N ASP A 321 -18.65 -4.22 1.65
CA ASP A 321 -19.62 -3.22 2.02
C ASP A 321 -19.11 -1.82 1.69
N ILE A 322 -20.02 -0.84 1.68
CA ILE A 322 -19.71 0.53 1.31
C ILE A 322 -19.90 1.44 2.53
N ILE A 323 -18.96 2.35 2.78
CA ILE A 323 -19.18 3.48 3.69
C ILE A 323 -19.29 4.81 2.93
N ILE A 324 -20.29 5.62 3.30
CA ILE A 324 -20.64 6.89 2.64
C ILE A 324 -20.73 8.01 3.68
N GLY A 325 -19.92 9.05 3.51
CA GLY A 325 -19.98 10.25 4.36
C GLY A 325 -21.01 11.27 3.87
N ALA A 326 -21.79 11.83 4.80
CA ALA A 326 -22.70 12.96 4.62
C ALA A 326 -22.37 14.07 5.64
N PRO A 327 -21.35 14.91 5.36
CA PRO A 327 -20.78 15.89 6.30
C PRO A 327 -21.77 16.84 6.95
N ARG A 328 -22.85 17.14 6.24
CA ARG A 328 -23.78 18.21 6.56
C ARG A 328 -25.16 17.70 6.94
N SER A 329 -25.32 16.38 7.09
CA SER A 329 -26.57 15.81 7.61
C SER A 329 -26.92 16.40 8.98
N ASN A 330 -28.21 16.61 9.21
CA ASN A 330 -28.75 17.16 10.45
C ASN A 330 -29.16 16.08 11.47
N GLY A 331 -28.66 14.85 11.32
CA GLY A 331 -28.97 13.73 12.20
C GLY A 331 -30.42 13.26 12.04
N ALA A 332 -30.75 12.04 12.47
CA ALA A 332 -32.12 11.50 12.52
C ALA A 332 -33.11 12.30 13.43
N GLY A 333 -33.35 13.58 13.13
CA GLY A 333 -34.21 14.51 13.86
C GLY A 333 -33.55 15.27 15.03
N LEU A 334 -32.21 15.35 15.12
CA LEU A 334 -31.49 16.01 16.23
C LEU A 334 -30.62 17.16 15.72
N GLN A 335 -30.99 18.39 16.07
CA GLN A 335 -30.47 19.66 15.54
C GLN A 335 -28.94 19.78 15.33
N ASP A 336 -28.59 20.57 14.31
CA ASP A 336 -27.29 21.19 13.99
C ASP A 336 -26.23 20.31 13.31
N PHE A 337 -26.36 20.12 11.97
CA PHE A 337 -25.31 19.70 11.03
C PHE A 337 -24.32 18.67 11.60
N THR A 338 -24.77 17.68 12.35
CA THR A 338 -23.87 16.77 13.06
C THR A 338 -23.10 15.87 12.10
N GLY A 339 -23.55 15.78 10.85
CA GLY A 339 -23.10 14.85 9.84
C GLY A 339 -23.44 13.40 10.21
N GLU A 340 -23.39 12.54 9.21
CA GLU A 340 -23.66 11.10 9.33
C GLU A 340 -22.73 10.31 8.41
N ALA A 341 -22.49 9.05 8.75
CA ALA A 341 -21.93 8.05 7.85
C ALA A 341 -22.94 6.92 7.67
N TYR A 342 -23.08 6.43 6.45
CA TYR A 342 -23.96 5.34 6.10
C TYR A 342 -23.12 4.16 5.67
N VAL A 343 -23.37 3.01 6.25
CA VAL A 343 -22.81 1.74 5.78
C VAL A 343 -23.92 1.03 5.03
N TYR A 344 -23.66 0.67 3.78
CA TYR A 344 -24.61 -0.06 2.94
C TYR A 344 -24.00 -1.38 2.52
N PHE A 345 -24.75 -2.47 2.74
CA PHE A 345 -24.22 -3.80 2.53
C PHE A 345 -24.24 -4.25 1.08
N GLY A 346 -23.09 -4.79 0.66
CA GLY A 346 -22.90 -5.46 -0.61
C GLY A 346 -23.93 -6.56 -0.82
N ARG A 347 -24.19 -6.91 -2.08
CA ARG A 347 -25.15 -7.97 -2.40
C ARG A 347 -25.01 -8.50 -3.82
N PRO A 348 -25.34 -9.78 -4.07
CA PRO A 348 -25.23 -10.37 -5.41
C PRO A 348 -26.21 -9.81 -6.45
N THR A 349 -27.18 -9.01 -6.03
CA THR A 349 -28.16 -8.42 -6.93
C THR A 349 -28.59 -7.07 -6.40
N TRP A 350 -28.26 -6.04 -7.17
CA TRP A 350 -28.53 -4.67 -6.81
C TRP A 350 -29.81 -4.14 -7.45
N PRO A 351 -30.56 -3.28 -6.75
CA PRO A 351 -31.52 -2.40 -7.42
C PRO A 351 -30.76 -1.32 -8.21
N ALA A 352 -31.40 -0.75 -9.23
CA ALA A 352 -30.82 0.39 -9.96
C ALA A 352 -30.66 1.65 -9.07
N GLU A 353 -31.57 1.83 -8.12
CA GLU A 353 -31.59 2.98 -7.20
C GLU A 353 -31.79 2.51 -5.76
N VAL A 354 -30.97 3.03 -4.86
CA VAL A 354 -31.00 2.86 -3.40
C VAL A 354 -31.25 4.23 -2.78
N GLU A 355 -32.09 4.28 -1.76
CA GLU A 355 -32.34 5.50 -0.97
C GLU A 355 -31.81 5.28 0.44
N LEU A 356 -30.84 6.09 0.88
CA LEU A 356 -30.22 5.94 2.21
C LEU A 356 -31.21 6.04 3.36
N ILE A 357 -32.35 6.71 3.13
CA ILE A 357 -33.44 6.82 4.11
C ILE A 357 -33.98 5.46 4.54
N ASN A 358 -33.86 4.44 3.70
CA ASN A 358 -34.35 3.09 3.99
C ASN A 358 -33.52 2.37 5.07
N LEU A 359 -32.29 2.82 5.34
CA LEU A 359 -31.46 2.29 6.43
C LEU A 359 -31.95 2.74 7.81
N LEU A 360 -32.78 3.79 7.87
CA LEU A 360 -33.26 4.34 9.14
C LEU A 360 -34.42 3.51 9.73
N PRO A 361 -34.44 3.24 11.05
CA PRO A 361 -35.53 2.51 11.71
C PRO A 361 -36.94 3.06 11.48
N GLY A 362 -37.06 4.39 11.32
CA GLY A 362 -38.33 5.05 11.05
C GLY A 362 -38.93 4.71 9.67
N PHE A 363 -38.11 4.18 8.76
CA PHE A 363 -38.47 3.89 7.37
C PHE A 363 -38.37 2.39 7.03
N GLY A 364 -38.15 1.54 8.05
CA GLY A 364 -38.11 0.08 7.90
C GLY A 364 -36.72 -0.53 8.02
N GLY A 365 -35.67 0.29 8.16
CA GLY A 365 -34.30 -0.19 8.38
C GLY A 365 -34.17 -0.96 9.69
N ASP A 366 -33.72 -2.21 9.61
CA ASP A 366 -33.56 -3.11 10.75
C ASP A 366 -32.11 -3.58 10.95
N GLY A 367 -31.17 -3.07 10.13
CA GLY A 367 -29.76 -3.43 10.13
C GLY A 367 -29.40 -4.48 9.07
N SER A 368 -30.38 -5.02 8.33
CA SER A 368 -30.12 -6.08 7.33
C SER A 368 -29.57 -5.60 5.99
N GLU A 369 -29.72 -4.32 5.66
CA GLU A 369 -29.20 -3.73 4.42
C GLU A 369 -28.02 -2.78 4.68
N GLY A 370 -27.64 -2.62 5.94
CA GLY A 370 -26.71 -1.60 6.39
C GLY A 370 -27.22 -0.84 7.61
N PHE A 371 -26.48 0.19 8.02
CA PHE A 371 -26.78 0.98 9.21
C PHE A 371 -26.26 2.42 9.10
N VAL A 372 -26.69 3.28 10.01
CA VAL A 372 -26.29 4.69 10.05
C VAL A 372 -25.48 4.98 11.31
N ALA A 373 -24.28 5.53 11.14
CA ALA A 373 -23.45 6.04 12.21
C ALA A 373 -23.58 7.57 12.33
N TYR A 374 -23.69 8.08 13.56
CA TYR A 374 -23.86 9.51 13.82
C TYR A 374 -23.10 9.95 15.08
N GLY A 375 -22.57 11.18 15.07
CA GLY A 375 -21.72 11.72 16.15
C GLY A 375 -22.38 12.78 17.05
N GLU A 376 -21.60 13.33 17.99
CA GLU A 376 -22.04 14.36 18.96
C GLU A 376 -21.79 15.81 18.48
N GLY A 377 -22.69 16.38 17.68
CA GLY A 377 -22.73 17.83 17.42
C GLY A 377 -21.74 18.42 16.40
N GLY A 378 -22.25 19.21 15.43
CA GLY A 378 -21.49 20.24 14.70
C GLY A 378 -20.39 19.80 13.73
N GLY A 379 -20.78 19.29 12.56
CA GLY A 379 -20.01 19.24 11.30
C GLY A 379 -19.06 18.05 11.12
N LEU A 380 -19.43 16.88 11.66
CA LEU A 380 -18.49 15.86 12.12
C LEU A 380 -17.90 14.90 11.08
N PHE A 381 -18.04 15.13 9.77
CA PHE A 381 -17.48 14.19 8.79
C PHE A 381 -16.80 15.00 7.69
N THR A 382 -15.47 15.15 7.75
CA THR A 382 -14.71 15.89 6.71
C THR A 382 -14.36 15.08 5.49
N GLY A 383 -14.79 13.82 5.45
CA GLY A 383 -14.83 13.08 4.21
C GLY A 383 -13.73 12.04 3.98
N ASN A 384 -13.14 11.51 5.06
CA ASN A 384 -12.24 10.37 4.97
C ASN A 384 -12.77 9.32 5.94
N THR A 385 -13.74 8.54 5.49
CA THR A 385 -14.15 7.27 6.09
C THR A 385 -13.48 6.17 5.29
N VAL A 386 -12.86 5.19 5.93
CA VAL A 386 -12.20 4.06 5.27
C VAL A 386 -12.56 2.75 5.97
N GLY A 387 -12.57 1.65 5.22
CA GLY A 387 -12.44 0.32 5.80
C GLY A 387 -11.07 0.18 6.46
N ALA A 388 -11.04 -0.43 7.64
CA ALA A 388 -9.86 -0.52 8.48
C ALA A 388 -8.98 -1.74 8.21
N GLY A 389 -9.50 -2.72 7.47
CA GLY A 389 -9.08 -4.10 7.68
C GLY A 389 -9.66 -4.67 8.98
N ASP A 390 -9.22 -5.86 9.38
CA ASP A 390 -9.58 -6.49 10.65
C ASP A 390 -8.49 -6.23 11.69
N ILE A 391 -8.66 -5.16 12.48
CA ILE A 391 -7.61 -4.75 13.44
C ILE A 391 -7.70 -5.49 14.78
N ASN A 392 -8.72 -6.32 14.94
CA ASN A 392 -8.99 -7.04 16.17
C ASN A 392 -8.93 -8.58 16.01
N ASP A 393 -8.67 -9.05 14.79
CA ASP A 393 -8.52 -10.45 14.38
C ASP A 393 -9.76 -11.30 14.73
N ASP A 394 -10.95 -10.75 14.44
CA ASP A 394 -12.23 -11.46 14.59
C ASP A 394 -12.83 -11.97 13.27
N GLY A 395 -12.12 -11.76 12.17
CA GLY A 395 -12.43 -12.18 10.81
C GLY A 395 -13.40 -11.26 10.09
N LEU A 396 -13.68 -10.06 10.61
CA LEU A 396 -14.57 -9.07 10.00
C LEU A 396 -13.83 -7.75 9.82
N ASN A 397 -14.12 -7.05 8.73
CA ASN A 397 -13.57 -5.72 8.54
C ASN A 397 -14.15 -4.74 9.56
N ASP A 398 -13.28 -3.87 10.08
CA ASP A 398 -13.63 -2.81 11.01
C ASP A 398 -13.79 -1.47 10.26
N LEU A 399 -14.42 -0.50 10.92
CA LEU A 399 -14.71 0.81 10.32
C LEU A 399 -13.98 1.93 11.02
N PHE A 400 -13.32 2.80 10.25
CA PHE A 400 -12.76 4.06 10.73
C PHE A 400 -13.57 5.27 10.30
N ILE A 401 -13.95 6.07 11.29
CA ILE A 401 -14.80 7.23 11.11
C ILE A 401 -14.12 8.45 11.70
N GLY A 402 -13.56 9.29 10.83
CA GLY A 402 -12.94 10.56 11.20
C GLY A 402 -13.94 11.65 11.57
N ALA A 403 -13.64 12.39 12.64
CA ALA A 403 -14.43 13.52 13.15
C ALA A 403 -13.53 14.72 13.48
N SER A 404 -13.00 15.38 12.46
CA SER A 404 -12.01 16.47 12.56
C SER A 404 -12.40 17.63 13.48
N ILE A 405 -13.64 18.12 13.44
CA ILE A 405 -14.06 19.25 14.31
C ILE A 405 -14.08 18.82 15.78
N ALA A 406 -14.37 17.55 16.05
CA ALA A 406 -14.28 16.98 17.39
C ALA A 406 -12.86 16.52 17.76
N GLU A 407 -11.93 16.56 16.79
CA GLU A 407 -10.53 16.10 16.87
C GLU A 407 -10.43 14.66 17.37
N LYS A 408 -11.23 13.79 16.75
CA LYS A 408 -11.37 12.38 17.10
C LYS A 408 -11.46 11.52 15.85
N ALA A 409 -11.05 10.27 16.00
CA ALA A 409 -11.44 9.19 15.11
C ALA A 409 -12.18 8.12 15.93
N TYR A 410 -13.17 7.47 15.34
CA TYR A 410 -13.91 6.38 15.95
C TYR A 410 -13.63 5.10 15.18
N VAL A 411 -13.39 4.03 15.93
CA VAL A 411 -13.27 2.67 15.40
C VAL A 411 -14.50 1.90 15.83
N TYR A 412 -15.17 1.25 14.88
CA TYR A 412 -16.29 0.35 15.15
C TYR A 412 -15.95 -1.05 14.66
N PHE A 413 -16.06 -2.04 15.55
CA PHE A 413 -15.76 -3.41 15.18
C PHE A 413 -16.90 -4.06 14.41
N GLY A 414 -16.56 -4.67 13.27
CA GLY A 414 -17.46 -5.43 12.39
C GLY A 414 -18.27 -6.46 13.18
N ARG A 415 -19.48 -6.78 12.70
CA ARG A 415 -20.31 -7.86 13.29
C ARG A 415 -21.46 -8.24 12.38
N SER A 416 -21.83 -9.52 12.43
CA SER A 416 -22.89 -10.05 11.55
C SER A 416 -24.31 -9.58 11.81
N ASN A 417 -24.55 -8.81 12.86
CA ASN A 417 -25.84 -8.20 13.14
C ASN A 417 -25.61 -6.82 13.76
N PRO A 418 -25.19 -5.83 12.96
CA PRO A 418 -25.01 -4.49 13.49
C PRO A 418 -26.36 -3.90 13.94
N PRO A 419 -26.35 -2.92 14.84
CA PRO A 419 -27.56 -2.15 15.08
C PRO A 419 -27.89 -1.32 13.83
N PRO A 420 -29.19 -1.07 13.51
CA PRO A 420 -29.57 -0.19 12.40
C PRO A 420 -29.06 1.25 12.57
N THR A 421 -28.70 1.63 13.80
CA THR A 421 -28.15 2.94 14.13
C THR A 421 -27.01 2.80 15.15
N LEU A 422 -25.87 3.41 14.86
CA LEU A 422 -24.69 3.46 15.71
C LEU A 422 -24.46 4.89 16.20
N GLY A 423 -24.72 5.15 17.48
CA GLY A 423 -24.31 6.40 18.11
C GLY A 423 -22.84 6.32 18.50
N LEU A 424 -21.97 7.06 17.83
CA LEU A 424 -20.51 7.00 18.03
C LEU A 424 -20.09 7.37 19.46
N SER A 425 -20.88 8.19 20.14
CA SER A 425 -20.63 8.52 21.54
C SER A 425 -20.71 7.32 22.47
N GLY A 426 -21.52 6.32 22.13
CA GLY A 426 -21.65 5.07 22.86
C GLY A 426 -20.34 4.27 22.93
N LEU A 427 -19.39 4.53 22.02
CA LEU A 427 -18.07 3.92 22.04
C LEU A 427 -17.16 4.53 23.11
N THR A 428 -17.47 5.73 23.61
CA THR A 428 -16.67 6.42 24.63
C THR A 428 -16.89 5.84 26.03
N ALA A 429 -15.86 5.83 26.86
CA ALA A 429 -15.98 5.38 28.25
C ALA A 429 -17.01 6.21 29.02
N ALA A 430 -17.11 7.51 28.71
CA ALA A 430 -18.05 8.44 29.33
C ALA A 430 -19.53 8.07 29.11
N GLN A 431 -19.86 7.43 27.99
CA GLN A 431 -21.21 6.96 27.68
C GLN A 431 -21.40 5.45 27.86
N GLY A 432 -20.45 4.77 28.51
CA GLY A 432 -20.53 3.35 28.84
C GLY A 432 -19.91 2.40 27.83
N GLY A 433 -19.18 2.93 26.83
CA GLY A 433 -18.33 2.15 25.94
C GLY A 433 -17.30 1.36 26.74
N THR A 434 -17.05 0.13 26.30
CA THR A 434 -16.13 -0.80 26.99
C THR A 434 -14.88 -1.12 26.19
N GLY A 435 -14.83 -0.72 24.91
CA GLY A 435 -13.83 -1.18 23.95
C GLY A 435 -14.21 -2.48 23.23
N ALA A 436 -15.33 -3.12 23.60
CA ALA A 436 -15.77 -4.37 22.97
C ALA A 436 -16.49 -4.17 21.63
N ASP A 437 -17.13 -3.01 21.43
CA ASP A 437 -17.86 -2.69 20.20
C ASP A 437 -17.04 -1.79 19.26
N GLY A 438 -15.82 -1.45 19.65
CA GLY A 438 -15.04 -0.35 19.11
C GLY A 438 -14.59 0.64 20.18
N PHE A 439 -13.84 1.67 19.77
CA PHE A 439 -13.22 2.65 20.65
C PHE A 439 -13.06 4.01 19.98
N VAL A 440 -12.68 5.03 20.75
CA VAL A 440 -12.38 6.38 20.24
C VAL A 440 -10.88 6.68 20.36
N VAL A 441 -10.31 7.23 19.29
CA VAL A 441 -8.96 7.79 19.24
C VAL A 441 -9.03 9.30 19.43
N SER A 442 -8.23 9.84 20.34
CA SER A 442 -8.23 11.27 20.68
C SER A 442 -6.89 11.71 21.27
N GLY A 443 -6.77 12.98 21.67
CA GLY A 443 -5.71 13.43 22.58
C GLY A 443 -4.68 14.40 21.99
N SER A 444 -4.82 14.80 20.73
CA SER A 444 -4.03 15.90 20.15
C SER A 444 -4.33 17.23 20.84
N ALA A 445 -3.50 18.25 20.61
CA ALA A 445 -3.81 19.59 21.08
C ALA A 445 -5.01 20.15 20.28
N GLY A 446 -5.71 21.11 20.89
CA GLY A 446 -6.83 21.77 20.23
C GLY A 446 -6.38 22.63 19.05
N GLY A 447 -6.88 22.34 17.86
CA GLY A 447 -6.53 22.97 16.59
C GLY A 447 -5.74 22.08 15.62
N ASP A 448 -5.30 20.89 16.06
CA ASP A 448 -4.40 20.02 15.32
C ASP A 448 -5.10 19.19 14.23
N SER A 449 -6.43 19.18 14.22
CA SER A 449 -7.27 18.47 13.23
C SER A 449 -7.10 16.94 13.20
N LEU A 450 -6.81 16.33 14.36
CA LEU A 450 -6.75 14.87 14.50
C LEU A 450 -8.04 14.19 14.00
N GLY A 451 -7.89 13.12 13.23
CA GLY A 451 -9.02 12.36 12.71
C GLY A 451 -9.77 13.07 11.58
N LYS A 452 -9.15 14.08 10.95
CA LYS A 452 -9.58 14.52 9.61
C LYS A 452 -9.36 13.44 8.57
N VAL A 453 -8.24 12.73 8.67
CA VAL A 453 -7.87 11.59 7.84
C VAL A 453 -7.59 10.39 8.74
N VAL A 454 -8.08 9.24 8.30
CA VAL A 454 -7.85 7.92 8.87
C VAL A 454 -7.55 6.98 7.70
N GLY A 455 -6.61 6.06 7.86
CA GLY A 455 -6.20 5.10 6.83
C GLY A 455 -5.97 3.73 7.45
N GLY A 456 -6.56 2.68 6.84
CA GLY A 456 -6.00 1.32 6.97
C GLY A 456 -4.69 1.28 6.18
N ILE A 457 -3.67 0.67 6.76
CA ILE A 457 -2.30 0.75 6.22
C ILE A 457 -1.65 -0.62 6.03
N GLY A 458 -2.37 -1.72 6.28
CA GLY A 458 -1.78 -3.06 6.30
C GLY A 458 -1.19 -3.41 7.65
N ASP A 459 -0.70 -4.64 7.76
CA ASP A 459 0.13 -5.14 8.87
C ASP A 459 1.57 -4.62 8.79
N ILE A 460 1.76 -3.35 9.11
CA ILE A 460 3.06 -2.64 9.02
C ILE A 460 4.12 -3.27 9.92
N ASN A 461 3.68 -3.94 10.98
CA ASN A 461 4.56 -4.59 11.94
C ASN A 461 4.75 -6.10 11.73
N GLY A 462 4.11 -6.70 10.72
CA GLY A 462 4.26 -8.12 10.38
C GLY A 462 3.79 -9.10 11.47
N ASP A 463 2.84 -8.73 12.35
CA ASP A 463 2.29 -9.64 13.37
C ASP A 463 1.05 -10.43 12.91
N GLY A 464 0.62 -10.20 11.68
CA GLY A 464 -0.52 -10.82 11.03
C GLY A 464 -1.85 -10.10 11.27
N ILE A 465 -1.84 -8.91 11.87
CA ILE A 465 -3.04 -8.14 12.18
C ILE A 465 -2.96 -6.77 11.50
N GLU A 466 -4.08 -6.33 10.93
CA GLU A 466 -4.15 -5.03 10.25
C GLU A 466 -3.88 -3.87 11.22
N ASP A 467 -3.06 -2.92 10.78
CA ASP A 467 -2.75 -1.69 11.50
C ASP A 467 -3.47 -0.49 10.88
N PHE A 468 -3.45 0.64 11.59
CA PHE A 468 -4.06 1.87 11.09
C PHE A 468 -3.37 3.13 11.53
N ALA A 469 -3.61 4.20 10.77
CA ALA A 469 -3.06 5.53 11.02
C ALA A 469 -4.13 6.60 11.10
N VAL A 470 -3.86 7.62 11.92
CA VAL A 470 -4.69 8.82 12.08
C VAL A 470 -3.86 10.07 11.89
N GLY A 471 -4.24 10.91 10.92
CA GLY A 471 -3.56 12.16 10.61
C GLY A 471 -3.96 13.31 11.53
N ALA A 472 -2.98 14.15 11.87
CA ALA A 472 -3.11 15.41 12.60
C ALA A 472 -2.19 16.47 11.98
N PHE A 473 -2.50 16.84 10.72
CA PHE A 473 -1.65 17.67 9.88
C PHE A 473 -1.38 19.09 10.39
N LEU A 474 -2.09 19.58 11.42
CA LEU A 474 -1.80 20.88 12.03
C LEU A 474 -1.02 20.77 13.35
N THR A 475 -0.55 19.57 13.73
CA THR A 475 0.24 19.40 14.96
C THR A 475 1.54 20.19 14.93
N ASP A 476 1.82 20.86 16.04
CA ASP A 476 3.11 21.49 16.34
C ASP A 476 4.08 20.46 16.93
N VAL A 477 5.20 20.17 16.24
CA VAL A 477 6.19 19.19 16.71
C VAL A 477 7.47 19.89 17.15
N ASP A 478 7.90 19.67 18.39
CA ASP A 478 9.15 20.22 18.96
C ASP A 478 9.31 21.75 18.80
N GLY A 479 8.20 22.48 18.78
CA GLY A 479 8.16 23.94 18.62
C GLY A 479 8.25 24.44 17.17
N ARG A 480 8.22 23.52 16.19
CA ARG A 480 7.92 23.83 14.79
C ARG A 480 6.40 23.86 14.64
N ASN A 481 5.88 24.90 13.98
CA ASN A 481 4.43 25.10 13.90
C ASN A 481 3.84 24.29 12.73
N ASN A 482 2.69 23.66 12.91
CA ASN A 482 1.94 22.96 11.86
C ASN A 482 2.82 22.07 10.96
N THR A 483 3.78 21.38 11.57
CA THR A 483 4.66 20.43 10.86
C THR A 483 3.85 19.22 10.40
N GLY A 484 2.78 18.94 11.15
CA GLY A 484 1.94 17.76 10.96
C GLY A 484 2.52 16.54 11.67
N ALA A 485 1.62 15.66 12.07
CA ALA A 485 1.95 14.37 12.64
C ALA A 485 0.94 13.32 12.18
N THR A 486 1.41 12.08 12.11
CA THR A 486 0.58 10.89 11.90
C THR A 486 0.77 9.96 13.09
N TYR A 487 -0.32 9.40 13.60
CA TYR A 487 -0.27 8.44 14.71
C TYR A 487 -0.65 7.07 14.19
N LEU A 488 0.28 6.14 14.24
CA LEU A 488 0.09 4.76 13.84
C LEU A 488 -0.21 3.92 15.08
N LEU A 489 -1.24 3.08 15.00
CA LEU A 489 -1.68 2.20 16.07
C LEU A 489 -1.71 0.77 15.55
N TYR A 490 -1.13 -0.15 16.33
CA TYR A 490 -1.12 -1.55 15.94
C TYR A 490 -2.44 -2.25 16.25
N GLY A 491 -2.84 -3.12 15.33
CA GLY A 491 -3.88 -4.12 15.53
C GLY A 491 -3.52 -5.07 16.68
N LYS A 492 -4.53 -5.74 17.25
CA LYS A 492 -4.30 -6.75 18.29
C LYS A 492 -5.52 -7.61 18.58
N THR A 493 -5.25 -8.87 18.90
CA THR A 493 -6.24 -9.82 19.44
C THR A 493 -6.69 -9.52 20.88
N THR A 494 -5.95 -8.68 21.62
CA THR A 494 -6.32 -8.34 23.00
C THR A 494 -7.30 -7.17 23.02
N ALA A 495 -8.30 -7.23 23.89
CA ALA A 495 -9.35 -6.22 23.96
C ALA A 495 -8.80 -4.78 24.02
N PHE A 496 -9.35 -3.93 23.16
CA PHE A 496 -9.12 -2.49 23.19
C PHE A 496 -9.82 -1.86 24.41
N SER A 497 -9.30 -0.74 24.88
CA SER A 497 -10.03 0.14 25.79
C SER A 497 -10.95 1.05 24.98
N ALA A 498 -12.06 1.47 25.58
CA ALA A 498 -13.01 2.41 24.96
C ALA A 498 -12.38 3.72 24.48
N GLU A 499 -11.24 4.12 25.05
CA GLU A 499 -10.49 5.32 24.67
C GLU A 499 -9.03 4.96 24.42
N PHE A 500 -8.48 5.50 23.33
CA PHE A 500 -7.06 5.52 23.03
C PHE A 500 -6.59 6.97 22.92
N ASN A 501 -5.53 7.32 23.64
CA ASN A 501 -4.95 8.66 23.58
C ASN A 501 -3.66 8.61 22.77
N VAL A 502 -3.62 9.29 21.62
CA VAL A 502 -2.47 9.28 20.70
C VAL A 502 -1.19 9.78 21.35
N THR A 503 -1.27 10.67 22.35
CA THR A 503 -0.09 11.15 23.06
C THR A 503 0.58 10.08 23.90
N SER A 504 -0.10 8.96 24.20
CA SER A 504 0.51 7.81 24.87
C SER A 504 1.55 7.09 24.03
N LEU A 505 1.53 7.28 22.70
CA LEU A 505 2.55 6.78 21.78
C LEU A 505 3.86 7.57 21.89
N LEU A 506 3.82 8.80 22.39
CA LEU A 506 5.00 9.67 22.41
C LEU A 506 6.02 9.21 23.47
N PRO A 507 7.34 9.27 23.16
CA PRO A 507 8.39 8.89 24.11
C PRO A 507 8.29 9.61 25.46
N GLY A 508 7.93 10.90 25.45
CA GLY A 508 7.77 11.73 26.65
C GLY A 508 6.64 11.29 27.59
N ASN A 509 5.69 10.50 27.10
CA ASN A 509 4.54 10.00 27.83
C ASN A 509 4.61 8.50 28.12
N GLY A 510 5.78 7.89 27.91
CA GLY A 510 6.02 6.47 28.16
C GLY A 510 5.74 5.55 26.98
N GLY A 511 5.51 6.10 25.78
CA GLY A 511 5.48 5.32 24.56
C GLY A 511 6.84 4.68 24.28
N ASP A 512 6.81 3.41 23.89
CA ASP A 512 7.99 2.58 23.65
C ASP A 512 7.95 1.88 22.28
N GLY A 513 6.98 2.22 21.43
CA GLY A 513 6.76 1.60 20.12
C GLY A 513 5.89 0.34 20.17
N SER A 514 5.51 -0.18 21.34
CA SER A 514 4.79 -1.47 21.45
C SER A 514 3.29 -1.42 21.10
N ALA A 515 2.69 -0.23 21.10
CA ALA A 515 1.28 -0.02 20.76
C ALA A 515 1.09 0.73 19.44
N GLY A 516 2.19 0.94 18.71
CA GLY A 516 2.31 1.89 17.61
C GLY A 516 3.29 3.03 17.92
N PHE A 517 3.31 4.04 17.06
CA PHE A 517 4.27 5.14 17.12
C PHE A 517 3.73 6.43 16.48
N ALA A 518 4.37 7.56 16.76
CA ALA A 518 4.10 8.81 16.07
C ALA A 518 5.09 9.03 14.92
N VAL A 519 4.61 9.50 13.79
CA VAL A 519 5.41 9.98 12.67
C VAL A 519 5.34 11.50 12.64
N ASN A 520 6.50 12.14 12.71
CA ASN A 520 6.63 13.59 12.83
C ASN A 520 7.09 14.21 11.51
N GLY A 521 6.42 15.30 11.08
CA GLY A 521 6.79 16.07 9.89
C GLY A 521 8.18 16.71 9.95
N ILE A 522 8.60 17.32 8.83
CA ILE A 522 9.97 17.87 8.65
C ILE A 522 10.05 19.37 8.95
N ASP A 523 9.37 20.23 8.20
CA ASP A 523 9.47 21.68 8.38
C ASP A 523 8.15 22.31 8.85
N SER A 524 8.28 23.52 9.40
CA SER A 524 7.10 24.25 9.87
C SER A 524 6.18 24.57 8.70
N PHE A 525 4.88 24.31 8.86
CA PHE A 525 3.85 24.53 7.85
C PHE A 525 3.84 23.56 6.67
N ASP A 526 4.56 22.44 6.74
CA ASP A 526 4.51 21.38 5.70
C ASP A 526 3.23 20.56 5.76
N GLY A 527 2.61 20.45 6.94
CA GLY A 527 1.31 19.81 7.09
C GLY A 527 1.28 18.31 6.77
N SER A 528 2.33 17.55 7.15
CA SER A 528 2.35 16.09 6.94
C SER A 528 1.16 15.38 7.61
N GLY A 529 0.63 14.35 6.95
CA GLY A 529 -0.58 13.65 7.38
C GLY A 529 -1.87 14.32 6.92
N ILE A 530 -1.80 15.12 5.84
CA ILE A 530 -2.99 15.71 5.19
C ILE A 530 -3.84 14.65 4.50
N ASP A 531 -3.20 13.56 4.06
CA ASP A 531 -3.79 12.34 3.52
C ASP A 531 -2.91 11.11 3.86
N LEU A 532 -3.52 9.92 3.89
CA LEU A 532 -2.90 8.66 4.33
C LEU A 532 -3.48 7.47 3.54
N ALA A 533 -2.62 6.54 3.14
CA ALA A 533 -3.02 5.28 2.52
C ALA A 533 -2.00 4.17 2.81
N GLY A 534 -2.45 2.91 2.81
CA GLY A 534 -1.54 1.79 2.56
C GLY A 534 -0.93 1.92 1.16
N ALA A 535 0.35 1.56 1.03
CA ALA A 535 1.05 1.55 -0.25
C ALA A 535 1.10 0.15 -0.87
N GLY A 536 0.77 -0.89 -0.09
CA GLY A 536 1.13 -2.26 -0.44
C GLY A 536 2.61 -2.53 -0.17
N ASP A 537 3.17 -3.60 -0.70
CA ASP A 537 4.59 -3.92 -0.65
C ASP A 537 5.34 -3.18 -1.77
N PHE A 538 5.65 -1.90 -1.54
CA PHE A 538 6.26 -1.04 -2.56
C PHE A 538 7.75 -1.32 -2.74
N ASN A 539 8.43 -1.77 -1.68
CA ASN A 539 9.86 -2.08 -1.71
C ASN A 539 10.18 -3.55 -2.02
N GLY A 540 9.16 -4.42 -2.15
CA GLY A 540 9.30 -5.84 -2.50
C GLY A 540 9.78 -6.73 -1.35
N ASP A 541 9.65 -6.30 -0.09
CA ASP A 541 10.08 -7.05 1.09
C ASP A 541 8.98 -7.93 1.73
N ASN A 542 7.84 -8.02 1.05
CA ASN A 542 6.61 -8.70 1.44
C ASN A 542 5.97 -8.16 2.72
N LYS A 543 6.17 -6.87 3.01
CA LYS A 543 5.48 -6.18 4.10
C LYS A 543 4.76 -4.98 3.51
N PRO A 544 3.54 -4.71 4.00
CA PRO A 544 2.86 -3.51 3.59
C PRO A 544 3.62 -2.28 4.09
N ASP A 545 3.63 -1.28 3.23
CA ASP A 545 4.18 0.05 3.46
C ASP A 545 3.03 1.06 3.53
N PHE A 546 3.33 2.30 3.90
CA PHE A 546 2.29 3.33 3.97
C PHE A 546 2.76 4.71 3.53
N LEU A 547 1.81 5.45 2.96
CA LEU A 547 1.97 6.77 2.38
C LEU A 547 1.48 7.86 3.33
N ILE A 548 2.21 8.97 3.36
CA ILE A 548 1.85 10.19 4.07
C ILE A 548 1.96 11.36 3.11
N GLY A 549 0.84 12.04 2.86
CA GLY A 549 0.81 13.28 2.08
C GLY A 549 1.22 14.51 2.90
N ALA A 550 1.90 15.47 2.27
CA ALA A 550 2.21 16.80 2.78
C ALA A 550 2.11 17.84 1.65
N ASP A 551 0.89 18.25 1.30
CA ASP A 551 0.61 19.09 0.11
C ASP A 551 1.15 20.53 0.20
N THR A 552 1.59 20.95 1.38
CA THR A 552 2.15 22.28 1.61
C THR A 552 3.65 22.29 1.86
N ALA A 553 4.30 21.12 1.86
CA ALA A 553 5.75 21.00 1.99
C ALA A 553 6.50 21.64 0.82
N ASP A 554 7.69 22.15 1.10
CA ASP A 554 8.54 22.87 0.14
C ASP A 554 9.49 21.95 -0.63
N GLY A 555 8.94 20.89 -1.24
CA GLY A 555 9.68 19.89 -2.01
C GLY A 555 10.56 20.50 -3.11
N ASN A 556 11.79 20.02 -3.23
CA ASN A 556 12.84 20.57 -4.10
C ASN A 556 13.15 22.06 -3.86
N GLY A 557 12.76 22.62 -2.70
CA GLY A 557 12.92 24.04 -2.37
C GLY A 557 11.92 24.97 -3.06
N PHE A 558 10.81 24.42 -3.56
CA PHE A 558 9.72 25.18 -4.16
C PHE A 558 8.58 25.39 -3.16
N ASP A 559 8.22 26.64 -2.89
CA ASP A 559 7.13 26.99 -1.97
C ASP A 559 5.84 26.18 -2.28
N ALA A 560 5.41 25.35 -1.33
CA ALA A 560 4.20 24.52 -1.41
C ALA A 560 4.08 23.69 -2.70
N SER A 561 5.19 23.12 -3.19
CA SER A 561 5.17 22.12 -4.27
C SER A 561 4.54 20.80 -3.82
N GLY A 562 4.61 20.53 -2.53
CA GLY A 562 4.14 19.32 -1.87
C GLY A 562 5.19 18.20 -1.86
N GLU A 563 5.10 17.33 -0.87
CA GLU A 563 5.90 16.10 -0.73
C GLU A 563 4.98 14.93 -0.36
N VAL A 564 5.43 13.72 -0.70
CA VAL A 564 4.85 12.47 -0.18
C VAL A 564 5.97 11.66 0.44
N TYR A 565 5.67 10.99 1.54
CA TYR A 565 6.60 10.09 2.21
C TYR A 565 6.02 8.68 2.16
N ILE A 566 6.81 7.71 1.72
CA ILE A 566 6.55 6.30 2.01
C ILE A 566 7.44 5.87 3.17
N VAL A 567 6.86 5.16 4.13
CA VAL A 567 7.59 4.56 5.25
C VAL A 567 7.42 3.06 5.14
N TYR A 568 8.56 2.34 5.13
CA TYR A 568 8.56 0.91 4.88
C TYR A 568 8.20 0.10 6.12
N GLY A 569 7.33 -0.89 5.92
CA GLY A 569 6.94 -1.87 6.91
C GLY A 569 8.15 -2.65 7.43
N ARG A 570 8.07 -3.13 8.67
CA ARG A 570 9.14 -3.98 9.24
C ARG A 570 8.56 -4.96 10.23
N SER A 571 9.01 -6.20 10.20
CA SER A 571 8.51 -7.23 11.12
C SER A 571 8.86 -6.89 12.57
N SER A 572 7.94 -7.16 13.48
CA SER A 572 8.04 -7.01 14.92
C SER A 572 8.90 -8.12 15.51
N GLY A 573 10.19 -8.09 15.18
CA GLY A 573 11.14 -9.13 15.56
C GLY A 573 12.53 -8.80 15.03
N THR A 574 13.56 -9.42 15.59
CA THR A 574 14.83 -9.50 14.88
C THR A 574 14.57 -10.34 13.64
N GLU A 575 14.54 -9.73 12.46
CA GLU A 575 14.93 -10.48 11.27
C GLU A 575 16.28 -11.15 11.61
N PRO A 576 16.39 -12.47 11.47
CA PRO A 576 17.68 -13.13 11.62
C PRO A 576 18.69 -12.39 10.75
N ASP A 577 19.76 -11.91 11.36
CA ASP A 577 20.97 -11.47 10.67
C ASP A 577 22.02 -12.49 11.12
N GLY A 578 22.13 -13.54 10.32
CA GLY A 578 22.82 -14.78 10.62
C GLY A 578 24.32 -14.57 10.82
N ASP A 579 24.88 -13.54 10.19
CA ASP A 579 26.30 -13.22 10.21
C ASP A 579 26.67 -11.87 10.86
N GLY A 580 25.68 -11.03 11.15
CA GLY A 580 25.81 -9.80 11.93
C GLY A 580 26.35 -8.62 11.14
N ASP A 581 26.14 -8.57 9.83
CA ASP A 581 26.70 -7.52 8.97
C ASP A 581 25.82 -6.28 8.79
N GLY A 582 24.57 -6.35 9.26
CA GLY A 582 23.60 -5.27 9.17
C GLY A 582 22.58 -5.40 8.04
N VAL A 583 22.62 -6.47 7.24
CA VAL A 583 21.59 -6.87 6.28
C VAL A 583 20.79 -8.04 6.87
N ALA A 584 19.47 -8.03 6.73
CA ALA A 584 18.62 -9.12 7.21
C ALA A 584 18.76 -10.37 6.31
N ASP A 585 18.70 -11.58 6.86
CA ASP A 585 18.83 -12.87 6.13
C ASP A 585 17.90 -12.97 4.90
N ALA A 586 16.76 -12.27 4.91
CA ALA A 586 15.80 -12.25 3.80
C ALA A 586 16.21 -11.33 2.64
N LEU A 587 17.00 -10.30 2.92
CA LEU A 587 17.52 -9.31 1.97
C LEU A 587 19.03 -9.49 1.70
N ASP A 588 19.65 -10.45 2.40
CA ASP A 588 21.07 -10.73 2.32
C ASP A 588 21.35 -11.80 1.25
N ASN A 589 22.08 -11.43 0.21
CA ASN A 589 22.53 -12.36 -0.83
C ASN A 589 23.66 -13.30 -0.35
N CYS A 590 24.14 -13.15 0.90
CA CYS A 590 25.00 -14.09 1.59
C CYS A 590 24.65 -14.25 3.10
N PRO A 591 23.49 -14.84 3.48
CA PRO A 591 22.92 -14.86 4.86
C PRO A 591 23.78 -15.46 5.99
N ASN A 592 24.96 -15.99 5.67
CA ASN A 592 25.88 -16.60 6.62
C ASN A 592 27.32 -16.09 6.45
N THR A 593 27.56 -15.13 5.55
CA THR A 593 28.88 -14.57 5.25
C THR A 593 28.79 -13.06 5.01
N SER A 594 29.15 -12.31 6.05
CA SER A 594 29.10 -10.85 6.08
C SER A 594 29.62 -10.16 4.80
N ASN A 595 28.73 -9.41 4.16
CA ASN A 595 28.91 -8.52 3.01
C ASN A 595 27.86 -7.40 2.99
N SER A 596 28.04 -6.42 3.87
CA SER A 596 27.13 -5.27 3.95
C SER A 596 27.05 -4.37 2.70
N ASP A 597 27.86 -4.63 1.67
CA ASP A 597 27.78 -3.98 0.35
C ASP A 597 26.94 -4.75 -0.68
N GLN A 598 26.50 -5.97 -0.36
CA GLN A 598 25.62 -6.82 -1.16
C GLN A 598 26.07 -6.98 -2.62
N ALA A 599 27.38 -6.90 -2.89
CA ALA A 599 27.91 -6.95 -4.24
C ALA A 599 27.62 -8.30 -4.92
N ASN A 600 27.13 -8.26 -6.16
CA ASN A 600 26.79 -9.42 -6.98
C ASN A 600 27.10 -9.09 -8.45
N ASP A 601 28.22 -9.60 -8.96
CA ASP A 601 28.79 -9.19 -10.25
C ASP A 601 28.15 -9.89 -11.46
N ASP A 602 27.52 -11.05 -11.28
CA ASP A 602 26.90 -11.84 -12.36
C ASP A 602 25.37 -11.94 -12.28
N GLY A 603 24.77 -11.46 -11.19
CA GLY A 603 23.34 -11.27 -11.02
C GLY A 603 22.57 -12.55 -10.70
N ASP A 604 23.23 -13.58 -10.16
CA ASP A 604 22.57 -14.78 -9.67
C ASP A 604 22.03 -14.60 -8.23
N ALA A 605 21.55 -15.66 -7.57
CA ALA A 605 20.99 -15.52 -6.24
C ALA A 605 22.03 -15.31 -5.10
N LEU A 606 23.33 -15.38 -5.40
CA LEU A 606 24.41 -15.40 -4.42
C LEU A 606 25.28 -14.14 -4.55
N GLY A 607 25.67 -13.57 -3.41
CA GLY A 607 26.62 -12.45 -3.38
C GLY A 607 28.06 -12.89 -3.64
N ASN A 608 28.87 -11.97 -4.13
CA ASN A 608 30.28 -12.17 -4.51
C ASN A 608 31.14 -12.84 -3.41
N VAL A 609 30.78 -12.72 -2.13
CA VAL A 609 31.56 -13.29 -1.01
C VAL A 609 31.21 -14.74 -0.67
N CYS A 610 30.01 -15.20 -1.04
CA CYS A 610 29.53 -16.56 -0.80
C CYS A 610 29.35 -17.36 -2.10
N ASP A 611 29.57 -16.73 -3.24
CA ASP A 611 29.55 -17.33 -4.56
C ASP A 611 30.91 -17.96 -4.96
N ASN A 612 30.89 -19.23 -5.36
CA ASN A 612 32.04 -19.96 -5.87
C ASN A 612 32.31 -19.75 -7.38
N CYS A 613 31.49 -18.97 -8.09
CA CYS A 613 31.65 -18.54 -9.48
C CYS A 613 31.28 -17.07 -9.74
N THR A 614 31.92 -16.12 -9.03
CA THR A 614 31.66 -14.66 -9.02
C THR A 614 31.46 -13.88 -10.34
N LEU A 615 31.59 -14.49 -11.52
CA LEU A 615 31.38 -13.85 -12.83
C LEU A 615 30.51 -14.70 -13.77
N VAL A 616 29.97 -15.81 -13.29
CA VAL A 616 29.21 -16.81 -14.04
C VAL A 616 28.12 -17.41 -13.15
N ALA A 617 26.89 -16.90 -13.33
CA ALA A 617 25.71 -17.30 -12.56
C ALA A 617 25.55 -18.81 -12.37
N ASN A 618 25.45 -19.26 -11.12
CA ASN A 618 25.31 -20.66 -10.72
C ASN A 618 24.60 -20.82 -9.36
N ASP A 619 23.28 -20.65 -9.35
CA ASP A 619 22.44 -20.81 -8.14
C ASP A 619 22.63 -22.14 -7.38
N ASP A 620 23.11 -23.21 -8.02
CA ASP A 620 23.31 -24.51 -7.40
C ASP A 620 24.64 -24.66 -6.64
N GLN A 621 25.57 -23.71 -6.83
CA GLN A 621 26.89 -23.65 -6.22
C GLN A 621 27.64 -25.00 -6.31
N LEU A 622 27.40 -25.78 -7.38
CA LEU A 622 27.92 -27.14 -7.48
C LEU A 622 29.45 -27.13 -7.61
N ASP A 623 30.13 -27.66 -6.59
CA ASP A 623 31.57 -27.91 -6.55
C ASP A 623 31.79 -29.41 -6.23
N SER A 624 32.00 -30.23 -7.25
CA SER A 624 32.09 -31.68 -7.06
C SER A 624 33.47 -32.15 -6.60
N ASN A 625 34.53 -31.37 -6.84
CA ASN A 625 35.89 -31.71 -6.44
C ASN A 625 36.29 -31.11 -5.07
N ASN A 626 35.46 -30.21 -4.52
CA ASN A 626 35.60 -29.46 -3.26
C ASN A 626 36.88 -28.63 -3.17
N ASP A 627 37.25 -27.94 -4.24
CA ASP A 627 38.40 -27.05 -4.25
C ASP A 627 38.08 -25.57 -4.02
N GLY A 628 36.78 -25.26 -3.88
CA GLY A 628 36.28 -23.92 -3.61
C GLY A 628 35.89 -23.14 -4.86
N TYR A 629 35.94 -23.76 -6.04
CA TYR A 629 35.47 -23.18 -7.29
C TYR A 629 34.33 -24.02 -7.88
N GLY A 630 33.29 -23.35 -8.39
CA GLY A 630 32.15 -24.06 -8.96
C GLY A 630 32.48 -24.74 -10.30
N ASN A 631 31.81 -25.87 -10.56
CA ASN A 631 32.02 -26.69 -11.74
C ASN A 631 31.88 -25.90 -13.05
N ILE A 632 30.96 -24.92 -13.10
CA ILE A 632 30.69 -24.15 -14.31
C ILE A 632 31.76 -23.09 -14.59
N CYS A 633 32.61 -22.73 -13.62
CA CYS A 633 33.65 -21.72 -13.79
C CYS A 633 35.08 -22.28 -13.64
N ASP A 634 35.24 -23.54 -13.21
CA ASP A 634 36.54 -24.19 -13.07
C ASP A 634 36.81 -25.28 -14.12
N ALA A 635 37.80 -25.02 -14.98
CA ALA A 635 38.26 -25.99 -15.98
C ALA A 635 39.55 -26.73 -15.56
N ASP A 636 40.03 -26.56 -14.33
CA ASP A 636 41.21 -27.26 -13.76
C ASP A 636 40.80 -28.57 -13.09
N ILE A 637 40.39 -29.51 -13.92
CA ILE A 637 39.76 -30.80 -13.52
C ILE A 637 40.64 -31.65 -12.60
N ASN A 638 41.96 -31.49 -12.65
CA ASN A 638 42.88 -32.24 -11.79
C ASN A 638 43.36 -31.45 -10.55
N ASN A 639 42.94 -30.18 -10.44
CA ASN A 639 43.29 -29.23 -9.39
C ASN A 639 44.81 -29.13 -9.17
N ASP A 640 45.57 -29.03 -10.27
CA ASP A 640 47.03 -28.84 -10.25
C ASP A 640 47.44 -27.36 -10.33
N GLY A 641 46.45 -26.46 -10.40
CA GLY A 641 46.60 -25.02 -10.47
C GLY A 641 46.81 -24.51 -11.89
N SER A 642 46.52 -25.30 -12.93
CA SER A 642 46.80 -24.96 -14.32
C SER A 642 45.93 -25.72 -15.33
N ILE A 643 45.06 -24.99 -16.03
CA ILE A 643 44.25 -25.55 -17.13
C ILE A 643 45.14 -25.92 -18.32
N ASN A 644 45.37 -27.22 -18.54
CA ASN A 644 46.35 -27.71 -19.48
C ASN A 644 45.95 -29.01 -20.22
N PHE A 645 46.91 -29.65 -20.88
CA PHE A 645 46.65 -30.87 -21.67
C PHE A 645 46.26 -32.08 -20.82
N ILE A 646 46.52 -32.07 -19.51
CA ILE A 646 46.09 -33.11 -18.58
C ILE A 646 44.57 -33.03 -18.42
N ASP A 647 44.01 -31.84 -18.20
CA ASP A 647 42.57 -31.59 -18.04
C ASP A 647 41.81 -31.93 -19.31
N LEU A 648 42.36 -31.53 -20.46
CA LEU A 648 41.83 -31.94 -21.76
C LEU A 648 41.84 -33.46 -21.97
N ASN A 649 42.80 -34.19 -21.38
CA ASN A 649 42.80 -35.64 -21.45
C ASN A 649 41.79 -36.28 -20.50
N LEU A 650 41.50 -35.64 -19.35
CA LEU A 650 40.40 -36.02 -18.47
C LEU A 650 39.05 -35.80 -19.18
N MET A 651 38.84 -34.64 -19.81
CA MET A 651 37.63 -34.37 -20.60
C MET A 651 37.38 -35.40 -21.70
N LYS A 652 38.43 -35.82 -22.42
CA LYS A 652 38.30 -36.87 -23.45
C LYS A 652 37.80 -38.20 -22.91
N ALA A 653 38.07 -38.52 -21.64
CA ALA A 653 37.61 -39.75 -21.02
C ALA A 653 36.09 -39.74 -20.77
N SER A 654 35.51 -38.55 -20.60
CA SER A 654 34.08 -38.33 -20.30
C SER A 654 33.31 -37.73 -21.49
N PHE A 655 33.93 -37.57 -22.66
CA PHE A 655 33.30 -36.95 -23.82
C PHE A 655 32.07 -37.74 -24.32
N PHE A 656 30.98 -37.04 -24.64
CA PHE A 656 29.65 -37.59 -24.96
C PHE A 656 29.03 -38.42 -23.82
N SER A 657 29.27 -38.00 -22.58
CA SER A 657 28.61 -38.58 -21.41
C SER A 657 27.46 -37.67 -20.94
N SER A 658 26.63 -38.23 -20.06
CA SER A 658 25.54 -37.58 -19.32
C SER A 658 25.40 -38.32 -17.98
N PRO A 659 24.62 -37.85 -16.99
CA PRO A 659 24.54 -38.47 -15.65
C PRO A 659 24.25 -39.98 -15.60
N ALA A 660 23.69 -40.56 -16.68
CA ALA A 660 23.46 -42.00 -16.80
C ALA A 660 24.68 -42.81 -17.29
N SER A 661 25.74 -42.14 -17.73
CA SER A 661 26.93 -42.74 -18.32
C SER A 661 27.93 -43.18 -17.24
N PRO A 662 28.58 -44.36 -17.36
CA PRO A 662 29.54 -44.83 -16.36
C PRO A 662 30.82 -43.98 -16.23
N ASN A 663 31.09 -43.17 -17.25
CA ASN A 663 32.21 -42.23 -17.34
C ASN A 663 31.72 -40.78 -17.26
N TRP A 664 30.53 -40.54 -16.71
CA TRP A 664 30.08 -39.19 -16.39
C TRP A 664 30.98 -38.58 -15.32
N ASP A 665 31.32 -37.31 -15.53
CA ASP A 665 32.08 -36.52 -14.61
C ASP A 665 31.45 -35.11 -14.59
N PRO A 666 30.80 -34.70 -13.49
CA PRO A 666 30.12 -33.42 -13.41
C PRO A 666 31.09 -32.23 -13.46
N ASP A 667 32.38 -32.40 -13.17
CA ASP A 667 33.40 -31.32 -13.27
C ASP A 667 33.69 -30.95 -14.72
N LEU A 668 33.23 -31.78 -15.67
CA LEU A 668 33.46 -31.60 -17.09
C LEU A 668 32.24 -31.01 -17.84
N ASP A 669 31.16 -30.71 -17.12
CA ASP A 669 29.93 -30.07 -17.61
C ASP A 669 29.97 -28.55 -17.37
N LEU A 670 30.88 -27.88 -18.09
CA LEU A 670 31.23 -26.47 -17.89
C LEU A 670 30.13 -25.50 -18.35
N ASP A 671 29.05 -25.98 -18.98
CA ASP A 671 27.89 -25.16 -19.36
C ASP A 671 26.58 -25.54 -18.62
N GLY A 672 26.66 -26.43 -17.62
CA GLY A 672 25.52 -26.89 -16.83
C GLY A 672 24.45 -27.66 -17.63
N SER A 673 24.74 -28.10 -18.85
CA SER A 673 23.76 -28.75 -19.74
C SER A 673 23.43 -30.20 -19.36
N ASN A 674 24.05 -30.75 -18.31
CA ASN A 674 24.07 -32.17 -17.97
C ASN A 674 24.64 -33.04 -19.10
N SER A 675 25.57 -32.50 -19.90
CA SER A 675 26.18 -33.24 -20.99
C SER A 675 27.58 -32.76 -21.38
N VAL A 676 28.60 -33.58 -21.16
CA VAL A 676 29.98 -33.31 -21.60
C VAL A 676 30.07 -33.49 -23.11
N ASN A 677 30.11 -32.38 -23.83
CA ASN A 677 30.05 -32.32 -25.28
C ASN A 677 30.98 -31.24 -25.86
N PHE A 678 30.75 -30.86 -27.13
CA PHE A 678 31.60 -29.87 -27.80
C PHE A 678 31.47 -28.46 -27.22
N ALA A 679 30.38 -28.13 -26.54
CA ALA A 679 30.19 -26.87 -25.83
C ALA A 679 31.20 -26.73 -24.69
N ASP A 680 31.30 -27.74 -23.81
CA ASP A 680 32.27 -27.78 -22.71
C ASP A 680 33.71 -27.76 -23.22
N LEU A 681 33.99 -28.52 -24.29
CA LEU A 681 35.31 -28.49 -24.91
C LEU A 681 35.65 -27.11 -25.48
N ASN A 682 34.65 -26.33 -25.90
CA ASN A 682 34.88 -24.97 -26.36
C ASN A 682 35.20 -24.02 -25.19
N LEU A 683 34.48 -24.17 -24.08
CA LEU A 683 34.75 -23.43 -22.84
C LEU A 683 36.15 -23.74 -22.29
N MET A 684 36.49 -25.02 -22.12
CA MET A 684 37.82 -25.44 -21.67
C MET A 684 38.94 -24.92 -22.59
N LYS A 685 38.73 -24.89 -23.92
CA LYS A 685 39.71 -24.35 -24.86
C LYS A 685 39.94 -22.85 -24.71
N ASN A 686 38.90 -22.10 -24.37
CA ASN A 686 39.03 -20.66 -24.13
C ASN A 686 39.82 -20.40 -22.84
N ALA A 687 39.72 -21.33 -21.87
CA ALA A 687 40.40 -21.27 -20.58
C ALA A 687 41.83 -21.84 -20.59
N PHE A 688 42.30 -22.41 -21.70
CA PHE A 688 43.62 -23.06 -21.76
C PHE A 688 44.75 -22.10 -21.41
N PHE A 689 45.61 -22.51 -20.46
CA PHE A 689 46.68 -21.67 -19.88
C PHE A 689 46.18 -20.45 -19.09
N GLY A 690 44.87 -20.34 -18.85
CA GLY A 690 44.26 -19.39 -17.94
C GLY A 690 44.53 -19.73 -16.48
N GLN A 691 44.03 -18.88 -15.58
CA GLN A 691 44.02 -19.19 -14.16
C GLN A 691 42.77 -20.04 -13.85
N PRO A 692 42.89 -21.07 -12.99
CA PRO A 692 41.72 -21.76 -12.44
C PRO A 692 40.88 -20.83 -11.55
N GLY A 693 39.62 -21.17 -11.36
CA GLY A 693 38.73 -20.54 -10.37
C GLY A 693 37.61 -19.64 -10.91
N PRO A 694 37.01 -18.77 -10.08
CA PRO A 694 35.68 -18.17 -10.30
C PRO A 694 35.64 -17.23 -11.52
N SER A 695 36.81 -16.84 -12.02
CA SER A 695 37.00 -15.95 -13.17
C SER A 695 37.64 -16.66 -14.37
N GLY A 696 37.75 -18.00 -14.35
CA GLY A 696 38.50 -18.79 -15.33
C GLY A 696 37.84 -18.89 -16.71
N LEU A 697 36.52 -18.70 -16.79
CA LEU A 697 35.71 -18.83 -18.01
C LEU A 697 35.08 -17.50 -18.45
N VAL A 698 35.87 -16.43 -18.60
CA VAL A 698 35.36 -15.20 -19.24
C VAL A 698 35.37 -15.37 -20.78
N PRO A 699 34.32 -14.93 -21.52
CA PRO A 699 34.30 -14.86 -22.99
C PRO A 699 35.45 -14.05 -23.62
#